data_AF-A0A2N8NKX4-F1
#
_entry.id   AF-A0A2N8NKX4-F1
#
_cell.length_a   1.000
_cell.length_b   1.000
_cell.length_c   1.000
_cell.angle_alpha   90.00
_cell.angle_beta   90.00
_cell.angle_gamma   90.00
#
_symmetry.space_group_name_H-M   'P 1'
#
loop_
_entity.id
_entity.type
_entity.pdbx_description
1 polymer ?
#
loop_
_entity_poly.entity_id
_entity_poly.type
_entity_poly.pdbx_seq_one_letter_code
_entity_poly.pdbx_strand_id
1 'polypeptide(L)'
;MNPSTNTTSLCANCPKAAGHGLERRGDRASGERFVVALAGNPNTGKSTVFNALTGLKQHTGNWPGKTVGKAEGFFGFRDNMYRIVDLPGTYSLASTSEDEEIARDFILFGHPDVTVMVADATRLERNMNLILQVLQITDRAVLCVNLLDEAERNHIHIDLNALSRRLGIPVAGCSARSGKGIDQLLELVHEVATGAYVCHPHRATNLPPATADRIRVLTEAVAHAHPDLSNAEWIAFRLIEQDPSVRQRFGNDALNALAENIHLQISNNFHDQWMEDIYAQAEAICRDVVTQGNRRGRLPMDVRLDRILTHRVWGFPIMVALLAGVFWLTIIGSNYPSSWLSDLLVGLAHPALRSLFVSLGAPAWVTGLFVDGVYLSTAWVVSVMLPPMAIFFPLFTLLEDFGYLPRVAFNLDELFRRAGAHGKQALTMSMGFGCNAAGVVSTRIIDSTRERLIAIITNNFSLCNGRWPTQILLATLFVGAAVPARYSGLASLVAVMAVVLLGIALMFASSWMLSRTLLRGEVSTFHLELPPYRPPRFWSTIYTSIIDRTLIVLWRAVVFAAPAGAVIWLCCNLTVGGMSIAEHLIGWLNTPGWIMGLNGVILLAYILAIPANEIVMPTVLMLTLLVLGQSDAGAAGVLMEGGDMETKRILLAGGWNLLTAVCLMLFCLLHHPCSTTIYTIYKETHSAKWTALSVALPLALGIVVTSLVAFIWRITIG
;
A
#
# COMPACT_ATOMS: atom_id res chain seq x y z
N MET A 1 -32.26 -35.04 -44.92
CA MET A 1 -31.96 -36.46 -44.68
C MET A 1 -30.45 -36.66 -44.75
N ASN A 2 -29.93 -37.60 -43.96
CA ASN A 2 -28.53 -37.96 -43.66
C ASN A 2 -27.85 -37.22 -42.49
N PRO A 3 -27.07 -37.93 -41.64
CA PRO A 3 -27.60 -38.87 -40.65
C PRO A 3 -26.98 -38.66 -39.24
N SER A 4 -27.64 -39.25 -38.24
CA SER A 4 -27.18 -39.43 -36.87
C SER A 4 -25.83 -40.15 -36.76
N THR A 5 -24.88 -39.57 -36.03
CA THR A 5 -23.76 -40.31 -35.42
C THR A 5 -23.80 -40.13 -33.91
N ASN A 6 -24.46 -41.08 -33.25
CA ASN A 6 -24.25 -41.40 -31.84
C ASN A 6 -22.82 -41.94 -31.68
N THR A 7 -21.93 -41.14 -31.12
CA THR A 7 -20.68 -41.63 -30.54
C THR A 7 -20.76 -41.41 -29.03
N THR A 8 -21.35 -42.38 -28.34
CA THR A 8 -21.17 -42.55 -26.89
C THR A 8 -19.71 -42.86 -26.64
N SER A 9 -18.96 -41.89 -26.09
CA SER A 9 -17.56 -42.09 -25.78
C SER A 9 -17.43 -43.11 -24.64
N LEU A 10 -16.50 -44.05 -24.80
CA LEU A 10 -16.16 -45.12 -23.87
C LEU A 10 -15.59 -44.63 -22.52
N CYS A 11 -15.58 -43.30 -22.27
CA CYS A 11 -15.21 -42.68 -21.01
C CYS A 11 -16.38 -42.49 -20.03
N ALA A 12 -17.63 -42.71 -20.46
CA ALA A 12 -18.82 -42.48 -19.63
C ALA A 12 -18.91 -43.38 -18.37
N ASN A 13 -18.16 -44.49 -18.32
CA ASN A 13 -18.22 -45.48 -17.23
C ASN A 13 -16.98 -45.50 -16.33
N CYS A 14 -16.14 -44.44 -16.33
CA CYS A 14 -14.95 -44.38 -15.47
C CYS A 14 -15.27 -43.76 -14.08
N PRO A 15 -14.93 -44.40 -12.94
CA PRO A 15 -15.17 -43.83 -11.60
C PRO A 15 -14.41 -42.52 -11.30
N LYS A 16 -13.36 -42.20 -12.08
CA LYS A 16 -12.62 -40.92 -12.04
C LYS A 16 -13.25 -39.82 -12.92
N ALA A 17 -14.37 -40.10 -13.58
CA ALA A 17 -15.07 -39.18 -14.48
C ALA A 17 -16.18 -38.36 -13.79
N ALA A 18 -16.14 -38.20 -12.45
CA ALA A 18 -17.12 -37.41 -11.70
C ALA A 18 -17.01 -35.88 -11.93
N GLY A 19 -16.07 -35.42 -12.77
CA GLY A 19 -15.98 -34.03 -13.23
C GLY A 19 -16.86 -33.69 -14.44
N HIS A 20 -17.62 -34.65 -14.98
CA HIS A 20 -18.42 -34.45 -16.21
C HIS A 20 -19.67 -33.56 -16.05
N GLY A 21 -19.99 -33.12 -14.84
CA GLY A 21 -21.16 -32.28 -14.58
C GLY A 21 -20.89 -30.77 -14.56
N LEU A 22 -19.64 -30.33 -14.33
CA LEU A 22 -19.33 -28.90 -14.13
C LEU A 22 -19.08 -28.20 -15.47
N GLU A 23 -19.99 -27.33 -15.87
CA GLU A 23 -19.85 -26.49 -17.06
C GLU A 23 -19.52 -25.04 -16.68
N ARG A 24 -18.30 -24.58 -16.95
CA ARG A 24 -17.88 -23.20 -16.64
C ARG A 24 -18.34 -22.25 -17.75
N ARG A 25 -19.25 -21.31 -17.43
CA ARG A 25 -19.87 -20.44 -18.44
C ARG A 25 -19.51 -18.95 -18.36
N GLY A 26 -18.77 -18.53 -17.33
CA GLY A 26 -18.32 -17.15 -17.21
C GLY A 26 -19.46 -16.17 -17.00
N ASP A 27 -19.67 -15.21 -17.92
CA ASP A 27 -20.63 -14.09 -17.82
C ASP A 27 -22.00 -14.32 -18.49
N ARG A 28 -22.29 -15.52 -19.02
CA ARG A 28 -23.52 -15.76 -19.80
C ARG A 28 -24.73 -16.07 -18.91
N ALA A 29 -25.64 -15.10 -18.80
CA ALA A 29 -26.77 -15.04 -17.85
C ALA A 29 -28.12 -15.60 -18.36
N SER A 30 -28.18 -16.76 -19.02
CA SER A 30 -29.47 -17.33 -19.45
C SER A 30 -29.85 -18.61 -18.70
N GLY A 31 -30.94 -18.57 -17.92
CA GLY A 31 -31.59 -19.75 -17.34
C GLY A 31 -31.14 -20.15 -15.93
N GLU A 32 -30.71 -19.21 -15.08
CA GLU A 32 -30.32 -19.52 -13.70
C GLU A 32 -31.48 -20.13 -12.90
N ARG A 33 -31.20 -21.23 -12.20
CA ARG A 33 -32.17 -21.92 -11.35
C ARG A 33 -31.89 -21.72 -9.87
N PHE A 34 -30.61 -21.56 -9.51
CA PHE A 34 -30.18 -21.42 -8.12
C PHE A 34 -29.17 -20.29 -7.94
N VAL A 35 -29.25 -19.59 -6.81
CA VAL A 35 -28.35 -18.50 -6.41
C VAL A 35 -27.47 -18.96 -5.24
N VAL A 36 -26.16 -18.82 -5.39
CA VAL A 36 -25.15 -19.18 -4.37
C VAL A 36 -24.45 -17.92 -3.88
N ALA A 37 -24.46 -17.68 -2.57
CA ALA A 37 -23.67 -16.64 -1.93
C ALA A 37 -22.34 -17.23 -1.45
N LEU A 38 -21.22 -16.59 -1.76
CA LEU A 38 -19.91 -16.99 -1.25
C LEU A 38 -19.47 -16.01 -0.14
N ALA A 39 -19.51 -16.49 1.10
CA ALA A 39 -19.14 -15.72 2.30
C ALA A 39 -17.82 -16.24 2.90
N GLY A 40 -17.10 -15.42 3.65
CA GLY A 40 -15.89 -15.84 4.34
C GLY A 40 -15.00 -14.68 4.73
N ASN A 41 -14.09 -14.92 5.67
CA ASN A 41 -13.09 -13.92 6.03
C ASN A 41 -12.18 -13.58 4.85
N PRO A 42 -11.55 -12.38 4.85
CA PRO A 42 -10.44 -12.09 3.96
C PRO A 42 -9.37 -13.19 4.03
N ASN A 43 -8.66 -13.40 2.91
CA ASN A 43 -7.52 -14.34 2.82
C ASN A 43 -7.80 -15.83 3.06
N THR A 44 -9.05 -16.27 3.18
CA THR A 44 -9.45 -17.70 3.31
C THR A 44 -9.36 -18.51 2.01
N GLY A 45 -9.01 -17.85 0.90
CA GLY A 45 -9.05 -18.44 -0.43
C GLY A 45 -10.45 -18.43 -1.07
N LYS A 46 -11.37 -17.60 -0.57
CA LYS A 46 -12.69 -17.32 -1.16
C LYS A 46 -12.63 -17.07 -2.67
N SER A 47 -11.80 -16.12 -3.12
CA SER A 47 -11.64 -15.83 -4.55
C SER A 47 -11.01 -17.00 -5.34
N THR A 48 -10.21 -17.84 -4.68
CA THR A 48 -9.66 -19.07 -5.30
C THR A 48 -10.75 -20.10 -5.53
N VAL A 49 -11.66 -20.29 -4.56
CA VAL A 49 -12.85 -21.15 -4.69
C VAL A 49 -13.78 -20.59 -5.77
N PHE A 50 -14.06 -19.29 -5.75
CA PHE A 50 -14.86 -18.61 -6.78
C PHE A 50 -14.33 -18.89 -8.18
N ASN A 51 -13.04 -18.64 -8.43
CA ASN A 51 -12.40 -18.86 -9.72
C ASN A 51 -12.35 -20.35 -10.12
N ALA A 52 -12.26 -21.27 -9.15
CA ALA A 52 -12.30 -22.70 -9.44
C ALA A 52 -13.68 -23.14 -9.96
N LEU A 53 -14.75 -22.51 -9.48
CA LEU A 53 -16.14 -22.78 -9.86
C LEU A 53 -16.54 -22.08 -11.17
N THR A 54 -16.20 -20.79 -11.34
CA THR A 54 -16.66 -19.97 -12.48
C THR A 54 -15.69 -19.94 -13.66
N GLY A 55 -14.39 -20.17 -13.42
CA GLY A 55 -13.31 -19.94 -14.39
C GLY A 55 -12.76 -18.51 -14.36
N LEU A 56 -12.11 -18.07 -15.44
CA LEU A 56 -11.44 -16.75 -15.52
C LEU A 56 -12.34 -15.60 -16.04
N LYS A 57 -13.60 -15.86 -16.38
CA LYS A 57 -14.53 -14.86 -16.91
C LYS A 57 -15.56 -14.55 -15.84
N GLN A 58 -15.53 -13.33 -15.31
CA GLN A 58 -16.39 -12.84 -14.25
C GLN A 58 -16.88 -11.44 -14.61
N HIS A 59 -18.12 -11.13 -14.23
CA HIS A 59 -18.65 -9.79 -14.38
C HIS A 59 -18.30 -8.99 -13.12
N THR A 60 -17.45 -7.98 -13.27
CA THR A 60 -17.06 -7.07 -12.19
C THR A 60 -17.80 -5.75 -12.34
N GLY A 61 -18.65 -5.44 -11.36
CA GLY A 61 -19.34 -4.16 -11.22
C GLY A 61 -19.17 -3.58 -9.82
N ASN A 62 -20.02 -2.63 -9.44
CA ASN A 62 -20.13 -2.15 -8.05
C ASN A 62 -21.49 -2.52 -7.48
N TRP A 63 -21.56 -2.68 -6.15
CA TRP A 63 -22.84 -2.83 -5.46
C TRP A 63 -23.70 -1.56 -5.62
N PRO A 64 -25.02 -1.68 -5.81
CA PRO A 64 -25.89 -0.52 -6.02
C PRO A 64 -25.74 0.52 -4.89
N GLY A 65 -25.36 1.74 -5.26
CA GLY A 65 -25.19 2.85 -4.31
C GLY A 65 -23.95 2.78 -3.40
N LYS A 66 -23.03 1.85 -3.64
CA LYS A 66 -21.80 1.65 -2.83
C LYS A 66 -20.55 1.65 -3.71
N THR A 67 -19.39 1.89 -3.10
CA THR A 67 -18.08 1.91 -3.80
C THR A 67 -17.38 0.55 -3.84
N VAL A 68 -17.99 -0.46 -3.20
CA VAL A 68 -17.47 -1.81 -3.09
C VAL A 68 -17.71 -2.58 -4.38
N GLY A 69 -16.67 -3.26 -4.87
CA GLY A 69 -16.74 -4.11 -6.05
C GLY A 69 -17.65 -5.32 -5.84
N LYS A 70 -18.42 -5.67 -6.87
CA LYS A 70 -19.29 -6.83 -6.95
C LYS A 70 -18.75 -7.78 -8.01
N ALA A 71 -18.42 -9.01 -7.63
CA ALA A 71 -18.02 -10.06 -8.58
C ALA A 71 -19.11 -11.13 -8.65
N GLU A 72 -19.59 -11.39 -9.87
CA GLU A 72 -20.59 -12.41 -10.15
C GLU A 72 -20.11 -13.32 -11.28
N GLY A 73 -20.49 -14.59 -11.20
CA GLY A 73 -20.18 -15.57 -12.23
C GLY A 73 -21.21 -16.68 -12.29
N PHE A 74 -21.12 -17.49 -13.35
CA PHE A 74 -22.08 -18.55 -13.64
C PHE A 74 -21.39 -19.89 -13.90
N PHE A 75 -21.97 -20.97 -13.37
CA PHE A 75 -21.55 -22.34 -13.64
C PHE A 75 -22.75 -23.27 -13.75
N GLY A 76 -22.63 -24.33 -14.55
CA GLY A 76 -23.62 -25.40 -14.68
C GLY A 76 -23.18 -26.63 -13.89
N PHE A 77 -24.11 -27.31 -13.23
CA PHE A 77 -23.87 -28.59 -12.55
C PHE A 77 -25.13 -29.46 -12.55
N ARG A 78 -25.03 -30.73 -12.97
CA ARG A 78 -26.14 -31.71 -13.06
C ARG A 78 -27.42 -31.13 -13.69
N ASP A 79 -27.27 -30.62 -14.91
CA ASP A 79 -28.35 -29.98 -15.72
C ASP A 79 -29.01 -28.73 -15.10
N ASN A 80 -28.46 -28.18 -14.01
CA ASN A 80 -28.92 -26.93 -13.42
C ASN A 80 -27.88 -25.82 -13.60
N MET A 81 -28.36 -24.60 -13.76
CA MET A 81 -27.53 -23.40 -13.84
C MET A 81 -27.51 -22.66 -12.50
N TYR A 82 -26.30 -22.35 -12.04
CA TYR A 82 -26.04 -21.65 -10.79
C TYR A 82 -25.46 -20.27 -11.07
N ARG A 83 -26.00 -19.26 -10.38
CA ARG A 83 -25.36 -17.94 -10.24
C ARG A 83 -24.63 -17.90 -8.91
N ILE A 84 -23.35 -17.57 -8.93
CA ILE A 84 -22.56 -17.37 -7.71
C ILE A 84 -22.17 -15.90 -7.57
N VAL A 85 -22.40 -15.36 -6.38
CA VAL A 85 -22.07 -13.99 -6.01
C VAL A 85 -20.98 -14.02 -4.95
N ASP A 86 -19.87 -13.35 -5.23
CA ASP A 86 -18.78 -13.21 -4.26
C ASP A 86 -19.10 -12.05 -3.32
N LEU A 87 -19.34 -12.35 -2.04
CA LEU A 87 -19.56 -11.31 -1.03
C LEU A 87 -18.22 -10.70 -0.60
N PRO A 88 -18.21 -9.42 -0.17
CA PRO A 88 -17.02 -8.82 0.45
C PRO A 88 -16.50 -9.71 1.60
N GLY A 89 -15.18 -9.75 1.78
CA GLY A 89 -14.58 -10.53 2.87
C GLY A 89 -14.79 -9.84 4.20
N THR A 90 -15.49 -10.47 5.14
CA THR A 90 -15.90 -9.86 6.41
C THR A 90 -15.41 -10.66 7.62
N TYR A 91 -15.23 -10.03 8.78
CA TYR A 91 -14.89 -10.75 10.03
C TYR A 91 -16.11 -10.97 10.92
N SER A 92 -17.10 -10.08 10.81
CA SER A 92 -18.34 -10.11 11.57
C SER A 92 -19.46 -9.60 10.65
N LEU A 93 -20.70 -9.98 10.92
CA LEU A 93 -21.89 -9.40 10.33
C LEU A 93 -22.60 -8.45 11.30
N ALA A 94 -22.06 -8.28 12.50
CA ALA A 94 -22.65 -7.47 13.56
C ALA A 94 -22.24 -5.98 13.47
N SER A 95 -21.15 -5.65 12.77
CA SER A 95 -20.58 -4.31 12.66
C SER A 95 -21.17 -3.50 11.49
N THR A 96 -20.89 -2.19 11.41
CA THR A 96 -21.49 -1.20 10.49
C THR A 96 -20.60 -0.81 9.31
N SER A 97 -19.56 -1.60 9.00
CA SER A 97 -18.75 -1.32 7.81
C SER A 97 -19.55 -1.62 6.52
N GLU A 98 -19.29 -0.88 5.43
CA GLU A 98 -20.03 -1.06 4.18
C GLU A 98 -19.94 -2.51 3.65
N ASP A 99 -18.78 -3.15 3.80
CA ASP A 99 -18.55 -4.54 3.37
C ASP A 99 -19.42 -5.54 4.17
N GLU A 100 -19.53 -5.33 5.48
CA GLU A 100 -20.31 -6.16 6.40
C GLU A 100 -21.81 -5.96 6.21
N GLU A 101 -22.25 -4.71 6.02
CA GLU A 101 -23.63 -4.39 5.63
C GLU A 101 -24.02 -5.10 4.33
N ILE A 102 -23.18 -5.02 3.29
CA ILE A 102 -23.45 -5.67 1.99
C ILE A 102 -23.56 -7.18 2.14
N ALA A 103 -22.61 -7.81 2.86
CA ALA A 103 -22.62 -9.26 3.06
C ALA A 103 -23.87 -9.72 3.83
N ARG A 104 -24.19 -9.03 4.93
CA ARG A 104 -25.38 -9.32 5.76
C ARG A 104 -26.66 -9.13 4.96
N ASP A 105 -26.81 -7.98 4.30
CA ASP A 105 -28.03 -7.63 3.57
C ASP A 105 -28.26 -8.57 2.39
N PHE A 106 -27.22 -9.05 1.72
CA PHE A 106 -27.36 -10.05 0.67
C PHE A 106 -27.79 -11.42 1.22
N ILE A 107 -27.20 -11.87 2.32
CA ILE A 107 -27.58 -13.16 2.94
C ILE A 107 -29.02 -13.09 3.47
N LEU A 108 -29.43 -11.96 4.06
CA LEU A 108 -30.73 -11.78 4.67
C LEU A 108 -31.85 -11.49 3.66
N PHE A 109 -31.63 -10.54 2.74
CA PHE A 109 -32.66 -10.05 1.81
C PHE A 109 -32.52 -10.58 0.39
N GLY A 110 -31.33 -11.06 0.00
CA GLY A 110 -31.09 -11.65 -1.31
C GLY A 110 -31.63 -13.07 -1.44
N HIS A 111 -32.02 -13.71 -0.33
CA HIS A 111 -32.53 -15.07 -0.25
C HIS A 111 -31.76 -16.07 -1.13
N PRO A 112 -30.43 -16.21 -0.92
CA PRO A 112 -29.65 -17.18 -1.69
C PRO A 112 -30.15 -18.60 -1.40
N ASP A 113 -30.17 -19.45 -2.43
CA ASP A 113 -30.52 -20.86 -2.29
C ASP A 113 -29.46 -21.63 -1.49
N VAL A 114 -28.20 -21.19 -1.53
CA VAL A 114 -27.12 -21.74 -0.71
C VAL A 114 -26.13 -20.64 -0.35
N THR A 115 -25.73 -20.56 0.91
CA THR A 115 -24.61 -19.76 1.39
C THR A 115 -23.40 -20.65 1.65
N VAL A 116 -22.38 -20.55 0.81
CA VAL A 116 -21.10 -21.25 0.97
C VAL A 116 -20.17 -20.39 1.80
N MET A 117 -19.84 -20.84 3.00
CA MET A 117 -18.87 -20.19 3.88
C MET A 117 -17.48 -20.79 3.64
N VAL A 118 -16.51 -19.97 3.28
CA VAL A 118 -15.12 -20.41 3.06
C VAL A 118 -14.28 -20.09 4.29
N ALA A 119 -13.65 -21.12 4.86
CA ALA A 119 -12.83 -21.01 6.06
C ALA A 119 -11.41 -21.55 5.82
N ASP A 120 -10.42 -20.94 6.48
CA ASP A 120 -9.03 -21.38 6.44
C ASP A 120 -8.81 -22.51 7.45
N ALA A 121 -8.40 -23.69 6.97
CA ALA A 121 -8.08 -24.84 7.80
C ALA A 121 -6.98 -24.55 8.85
N THR A 122 -6.03 -23.64 8.55
CA THR A 122 -4.94 -23.31 9.48
C THR A 122 -5.39 -22.43 10.65
N ARG A 123 -6.55 -21.75 10.51
CA ARG A 123 -7.06 -20.77 11.49
C ARG A 123 -8.58 -20.91 11.73
N LEU A 124 -9.07 -22.14 11.75
CA LEU A 124 -10.51 -22.43 11.81
C LEU A 124 -11.23 -21.70 12.95
N GLU A 125 -10.63 -21.59 14.14
CA GLU A 125 -11.19 -20.90 15.31
C GLU A 125 -11.56 -19.43 15.03
N ARG A 126 -10.69 -18.71 14.32
CA ARG A 126 -10.93 -17.30 13.99
C ARG A 126 -12.03 -17.15 12.93
N ASN A 127 -12.10 -18.09 11.99
CA ASN A 127 -13.15 -18.13 10.99
C ASN A 127 -14.51 -18.54 11.57
N MET A 128 -14.49 -19.31 12.65
CA MET A 128 -15.70 -19.86 13.28
C MET A 128 -16.66 -18.78 13.76
N ASN A 129 -16.15 -17.62 14.18
CA ASN A 129 -17.01 -16.49 14.56
C ASN A 129 -17.96 -16.08 13.43
N LEU A 130 -17.43 -15.84 12.23
CA LEU A 130 -18.26 -15.50 11.07
C LEU A 130 -19.22 -16.63 10.70
N ILE A 131 -18.75 -17.89 10.75
CA ILE A 131 -19.57 -19.07 10.44
C ILE A 131 -20.80 -19.12 11.35
N LEU A 132 -20.61 -18.99 12.67
CA LEU A 132 -21.71 -19.04 13.63
C LEU A 132 -22.70 -17.89 13.42
N GLN A 133 -22.22 -16.69 13.09
CA GLN A 133 -23.10 -15.56 12.76
C GLN A 133 -23.92 -15.79 11.48
N VAL A 134 -23.32 -16.37 10.44
CA VAL A 134 -24.06 -16.71 9.21
C VAL A 134 -25.13 -17.77 9.50
N LEU A 135 -24.82 -18.77 10.33
CA LEU A 135 -25.76 -19.83 10.73
C LEU A 135 -26.95 -19.32 11.56
N GLN A 136 -26.83 -18.17 12.21
CA GLN A 136 -27.95 -17.49 12.85
C GLN A 136 -28.90 -16.83 11.84
N ILE A 137 -28.42 -16.48 10.64
CA ILE A 137 -29.19 -15.79 9.60
C ILE A 137 -29.86 -16.78 8.64
N THR A 138 -29.14 -17.80 8.19
CA THR A 138 -29.62 -18.73 7.14
C THR A 138 -29.60 -20.18 7.60
N ASP A 139 -30.55 -20.96 7.11
CA ASP A 139 -30.61 -22.41 7.22
C ASP A 139 -29.99 -23.11 6.00
N ARG A 140 -29.79 -22.43 4.87
CA ARG A 140 -29.22 -23.02 3.66
C ARG A 140 -27.73 -22.78 3.54
N ALA A 141 -26.94 -23.46 4.36
CA ALA A 141 -25.51 -23.22 4.50
C ALA A 141 -24.65 -24.45 4.17
N VAL A 142 -23.48 -24.23 3.55
CA VAL A 142 -22.43 -25.23 3.30
C VAL A 142 -21.09 -24.65 3.75
N LEU A 143 -20.30 -25.42 4.51
CA LEU A 143 -18.96 -24.98 4.93
C LEU A 143 -17.88 -25.59 4.03
N CYS A 144 -17.06 -24.74 3.43
CA CYS A 144 -15.86 -25.10 2.68
C CYS A 144 -14.61 -24.83 3.53
N VAL A 145 -14.03 -25.88 4.13
CA VAL A 145 -12.76 -25.80 4.84
C VAL A 145 -11.62 -25.91 3.82
N ASN A 146 -11.05 -24.76 3.44
CA ASN A 146 -10.03 -24.63 2.40
C ASN A 146 -8.61 -24.64 3.01
N LEU A 147 -7.57 -24.74 2.16
CA LEU A 147 -6.16 -24.77 2.57
C LEU A 147 -5.76 -26.01 3.40
N LEU A 148 -6.42 -27.14 3.18
CA LEU A 148 -6.08 -28.40 3.86
C LEU A 148 -4.64 -28.87 3.61
N ASP A 149 -4.07 -28.55 2.45
CA ASP A 149 -2.67 -28.85 2.13
C ASP A 149 -1.68 -28.05 2.98
N GLU A 150 -2.06 -26.84 3.39
CA GLU A 150 -1.26 -26.02 4.30
C GLU A 150 -1.46 -26.44 5.76
N ALA A 151 -2.68 -26.83 6.14
CA ALA A 151 -2.96 -27.41 7.46
C ALA A 151 -2.16 -28.70 7.69
N GLU A 152 -2.11 -29.60 6.71
CA GLU A 152 -1.34 -30.84 6.78
C GLU A 152 0.17 -30.58 6.95
N ARG A 153 0.72 -29.60 6.22
CA ARG A 153 2.13 -29.16 6.39
C ARG A 153 2.41 -28.60 7.78
N ASN A 154 1.42 -28.00 8.42
CA ASN A 154 1.51 -27.45 9.77
C ASN A 154 1.13 -28.47 10.86
N HIS A 155 0.93 -29.75 10.51
CA HIS A 155 0.50 -30.81 11.43
C HIS A 155 -0.81 -30.49 12.18
N ILE A 156 -1.74 -29.84 11.46
CA ILE A 156 -3.10 -29.54 11.91
C ILE A 156 -4.03 -30.55 11.25
N HIS A 157 -4.70 -31.35 12.07
CA HIS A 157 -5.72 -32.31 11.60
C HIS A 157 -7.11 -31.83 12.04
N ILE A 158 -8.04 -31.78 11.09
CA ILE A 158 -9.42 -31.35 11.30
C ILE A 158 -10.35 -32.52 11.01
N ASP A 159 -11.19 -32.87 11.99
CA ASP A 159 -12.25 -33.84 11.78
C ASP A 159 -13.48 -33.15 11.16
N LEU A 160 -13.57 -33.23 9.83
CA LEU A 160 -14.66 -32.62 9.06
C LEU A 160 -16.03 -33.22 9.40
N ASN A 161 -16.09 -34.51 9.79
CA ASN A 161 -17.34 -35.18 10.13
C ASN A 161 -17.83 -34.77 11.53
N ALA A 162 -16.92 -34.63 12.49
CA ALA A 162 -17.25 -34.05 13.79
C ALA A 162 -17.71 -32.59 13.65
N LEU A 163 -17.03 -31.81 12.80
CA LEU A 163 -17.39 -30.43 12.52
C LEU A 163 -18.79 -30.31 11.89
N SER A 164 -19.09 -31.16 10.90
CA SER A 164 -20.41 -31.19 10.26
C SER A 164 -21.52 -31.53 11.26
N ARG A 165 -21.31 -32.52 12.13
CA ARG A 165 -22.27 -32.88 13.19
C ARG A 165 -22.48 -31.76 14.22
N ARG A 166 -21.42 -31.01 14.57
CA ARG A 166 -21.49 -29.91 15.55
C ARG A 166 -22.18 -28.68 14.99
N LEU A 167 -21.95 -28.36 13.71
CA LEU A 167 -22.56 -27.20 13.06
C LEU A 167 -23.95 -27.50 12.49
N GLY A 168 -24.28 -28.78 12.28
CA GLY A 168 -25.56 -29.22 11.70
C GLY A 168 -25.71 -28.90 10.22
N ILE A 169 -24.59 -28.66 9.52
CA ILE A 169 -24.51 -28.34 8.10
C ILE A 169 -23.47 -29.24 7.40
N PRO A 170 -23.56 -29.44 6.08
CA PRO A 170 -22.56 -30.19 5.35
C PRO A 170 -21.22 -29.44 5.29
N VAL A 171 -20.12 -30.19 5.38
CA VAL A 171 -18.75 -29.66 5.38
C VAL A 171 -17.93 -30.33 4.29
N ALA A 172 -17.35 -29.53 3.39
CA ALA A 172 -16.42 -29.97 2.37
C ALA A 172 -14.98 -29.58 2.72
N GLY A 173 -14.05 -30.52 2.56
CA GLY A 173 -12.61 -30.26 2.69
C GLY A 173 -11.98 -29.96 1.34
N CYS A 174 -11.36 -28.78 1.18
CA CYS A 174 -10.83 -28.33 -0.10
C CYS A 174 -9.35 -27.90 -0.04
N SER A 175 -8.68 -28.05 -1.19
CA SER A 175 -7.47 -27.31 -1.53
C SER A 175 -7.69 -26.68 -2.91
N ALA A 176 -8.37 -25.53 -2.92
CA ALA A 176 -8.90 -24.93 -4.15
C ALA A 176 -7.82 -24.68 -5.22
N ARG A 177 -6.60 -24.34 -4.81
CA ARG A 177 -5.46 -24.12 -5.72
C ARG A 177 -5.04 -25.40 -6.47
N SER A 178 -5.19 -26.57 -5.83
CA SER A 178 -4.89 -27.87 -6.44
C SER A 178 -6.12 -28.53 -7.07
N GLY A 179 -7.31 -27.93 -6.94
CA GLY A 179 -8.58 -28.47 -7.42
C GLY A 179 -9.16 -29.60 -6.56
N LYS A 180 -8.45 -30.07 -5.54
CA LYS A 180 -8.91 -31.17 -4.68
C LYS A 180 -10.10 -30.72 -3.82
N GLY A 181 -11.17 -31.54 -3.78
CA GLY A 181 -12.34 -31.33 -2.93
C GLY A 181 -13.44 -30.44 -3.52
N ILE A 182 -13.19 -29.78 -4.66
CA ILE A 182 -14.19 -28.92 -5.32
C ILE A 182 -15.39 -29.72 -5.83
N ASP A 183 -15.17 -30.95 -6.30
CA ASP A 183 -16.27 -31.83 -6.76
C ASP A 183 -17.23 -32.17 -5.60
N GLN A 184 -16.68 -32.46 -4.42
CA GLN A 184 -17.46 -32.71 -3.21
C GLN A 184 -18.22 -31.46 -2.77
N LEU A 185 -17.60 -30.29 -2.85
CA LEU A 185 -18.27 -29.02 -2.54
C LEU A 185 -19.46 -28.78 -3.47
N LEU A 186 -19.31 -29.01 -4.77
CA LEU A 186 -20.38 -28.87 -5.76
C LEU A 186 -21.56 -29.81 -5.48
N GLU A 187 -21.26 -31.05 -5.10
CA GLU A 187 -22.27 -32.04 -4.77
C GLU A 187 -23.09 -31.63 -3.53
N LEU A 188 -22.42 -31.16 -2.48
CA LEU A 188 -23.08 -30.65 -1.26
C LEU A 188 -23.89 -29.38 -1.52
N VAL A 189 -23.38 -28.46 -2.35
CA VAL A 189 -24.13 -27.27 -2.78
C VAL A 189 -25.39 -27.67 -3.54
N HIS A 190 -25.30 -28.66 -4.43
CA HIS A 190 -26.45 -29.16 -5.17
C HIS A 190 -27.50 -29.81 -4.24
N GLU A 191 -27.06 -30.62 -3.27
CA GLU A 191 -27.95 -31.27 -2.30
C GLU A 191 -28.70 -30.27 -1.42
N VAL A 192 -28.03 -29.22 -0.94
CA VAL A 192 -28.69 -28.15 -0.16
C VAL A 192 -29.61 -27.31 -1.05
N ALA A 193 -29.17 -26.93 -2.26
CA ALA A 193 -29.99 -26.13 -3.19
C ALA A 193 -31.29 -26.83 -3.60
N THR A 194 -31.23 -28.15 -3.80
CA THR A 194 -32.39 -28.96 -4.20
C THR A 194 -33.26 -29.41 -3.02
N GLY A 195 -32.81 -29.17 -1.78
CA GLY A 195 -33.48 -29.63 -0.56
C GLY A 195 -33.32 -31.13 -0.28
N ALA A 196 -32.42 -31.82 -0.98
CA ALA A 196 -32.07 -33.22 -0.69
C ALA A 196 -31.36 -33.35 0.67
N TYR A 197 -30.59 -32.33 1.05
CA TYR A 197 -30.03 -32.20 2.39
C TYR A 197 -30.77 -31.09 3.15
N VAL A 198 -31.34 -31.43 4.32
CA VAL A 198 -31.98 -30.46 5.22
C VAL A 198 -31.01 -30.12 6.35
N CYS A 199 -30.61 -28.85 6.40
CA CYS A 199 -29.71 -28.35 7.41
C CYS A 199 -30.42 -28.08 8.74
N HIS A 200 -29.73 -28.33 9.85
CA HIS A 200 -30.17 -28.01 11.20
C HIS A 200 -29.08 -27.16 11.88
N PRO A 201 -28.92 -25.89 11.48
CA PRO A 201 -27.78 -25.07 11.87
C PRO A 201 -27.69 -24.92 13.39
N HIS A 202 -26.46 -24.94 13.90
CA HIS A 202 -26.18 -24.67 15.32
C HIS A 202 -26.50 -23.20 15.65
N ARG A 203 -27.50 -22.98 16.50
CA ARG A 203 -28.00 -21.66 16.92
C ARG A 203 -28.12 -21.51 18.44
N ALA A 204 -27.35 -22.27 19.20
CA ALA A 204 -27.40 -22.16 20.66
C ALA A 204 -26.93 -20.76 21.10
N THR A 205 -27.59 -20.18 22.09
CA THR A 205 -27.15 -18.95 22.76
C THR A 205 -27.13 -19.15 24.26
N ASN A 206 -25.99 -18.93 24.91
CA ASN A 206 -25.85 -19.03 26.36
C ASN A 206 -25.87 -17.64 27.00
N LEU A 207 -27.02 -16.98 26.92
CA LEU A 207 -27.24 -15.69 27.56
C LEU A 207 -27.70 -15.88 29.03
N PRO A 208 -27.49 -14.89 29.92
CA PRO A 208 -28.04 -14.92 31.27
C PRO A 208 -29.56 -15.17 31.25
N PRO A 209 -30.12 -15.98 32.17
CA PRO A 209 -31.53 -16.39 32.12
C PRO A 209 -32.50 -15.22 32.02
N ALA A 210 -32.26 -14.15 32.78
CA ALA A 210 -33.09 -12.94 32.77
C ALA A 210 -33.08 -12.20 31.41
N THR A 211 -31.97 -12.26 30.68
CA THR A 211 -31.83 -11.68 29.35
C THR A 211 -32.50 -12.57 28.30
N ALA A 212 -32.24 -13.88 28.37
CA ALA A 212 -32.81 -14.87 27.46
C ALA A 212 -34.35 -14.89 27.50
N ASP A 213 -34.95 -14.83 28.70
CA ASP A 213 -36.41 -14.81 28.85
C ASP A 213 -37.05 -13.58 28.18
N ARG A 214 -36.41 -12.40 28.24
CA ARG A 214 -36.91 -11.18 27.61
C ARG A 214 -36.80 -11.23 26.09
N ILE A 215 -35.67 -11.74 25.60
CA ILE A 215 -35.44 -11.90 24.16
C ILE A 215 -36.42 -12.92 23.59
N ARG A 216 -36.76 -14.00 24.32
CA ARG A 216 -37.78 -14.96 23.89
C ARG A 216 -39.12 -14.29 23.64
N VAL A 217 -39.55 -13.36 24.50
CA VAL A 217 -40.80 -12.59 24.30
C VAL A 217 -40.77 -11.81 22.97
N LEU A 218 -39.66 -11.13 22.66
CA LEU A 218 -39.54 -10.42 21.39
C LEU A 218 -39.45 -11.39 20.20
N THR A 219 -38.74 -12.51 20.36
CA THR A 219 -38.59 -13.53 19.33
C THR A 219 -39.93 -14.15 18.94
N GLU A 220 -40.78 -14.47 19.92
CA GLU A 220 -42.14 -14.96 19.70
C GLU A 220 -43.01 -13.91 18.99
N ALA A 221 -42.87 -12.63 19.37
CA ALA A 221 -43.59 -11.54 18.71
C ALA A 221 -43.14 -11.36 17.24
N VAL A 222 -41.83 -11.46 16.96
CA VAL A 222 -41.27 -11.41 15.60
C VAL A 222 -41.76 -12.61 14.78
N ALA A 223 -41.71 -13.81 15.33
CA ALA A 223 -42.19 -15.02 14.66
C ALA A 223 -43.69 -14.98 14.36
N HIS A 224 -44.49 -14.36 15.23
CA HIS A 224 -45.92 -14.16 14.99
C HIS A 224 -46.19 -13.11 13.89
N ALA A 225 -45.40 -12.04 13.85
CA ALA A 225 -45.52 -11.00 12.84
C ALA A 225 -45.02 -11.47 11.46
N HIS A 226 -44.02 -12.36 11.43
CA HIS A 226 -43.38 -12.85 10.21
C HIS A 226 -43.17 -14.38 10.28
N PRO A 227 -44.21 -15.18 9.98
CA PRO A 227 -44.18 -16.64 10.15
C PRO A 227 -43.18 -17.36 9.23
N ASP A 228 -42.85 -16.75 8.09
CA ASP A 228 -41.96 -17.33 7.08
C ASP A 228 -40.46 -17.20 7.43
N LEU A 229 -40.13 -16.53 8.54
CA LEU A 229 -38.75 -16.28 8.94
C LEU A 229 -38.18 -17.44 9.76
N SER A 230 -37.12 -18.07 9.25
CA SER A 230 -36.39 -19.11 9.98
C SER A 230 -35.53 -18.55 11.10
N ASN A 231 -35.24 -17.23 11.12
CA ASN A 231 -34.24 -16.57 11.96
C ASN A 231 -34.83 -15.47 12.88
N ALA A 232 -36.05 -15.67 13.40
CA ALA A 232 -36.74 -14.70 14.24
C ALA A 232 -35.93 -14.20 15.45
N GLU A 233 -35.14 -15.07 16.08
CA GLU A 233 -34.30 -14.72 17.23
C GLU A 233 -33.18 -13.74 16.86
N TRP A 234 -32.50 -13.97 15.74
CA TRP A 234 -31.46 -13.06 15.25
C TRP A 234 -32.04 -11.69 14.91
N ILE A 235 -33.25 -11.65 14.34
CA ILE A 235 -33.96 -10.39 14.05
C ILE A 235 -34.31 -9.67 15.36
N ALA A 236 -34.74 -10.40 16.39
CA ALA A 236 -34.98 -9.83 17.72
C ALA A 236 -33.72 -9.17 18.30
N PHE A 237 -32.55 -9.82 18.20
CA PHE A 237 -31.27 -9.21 18.60
C PHE A 237 -30.99 -7.89 17.86
N ARG A 238 -31.16 -7.88 16.53
CA ARG A 238 -30.89 -6.66 15.72
C ARG A 238 -31.90 -5.54 15.96
N LEU A 239 -33.16 -5.86 16.29
CA LEU A 239 -34.14 -4.86 16.71
C LEU A 239 -33.77 -4.22 18.06
N ILE A 240 -33.25 -5.01 19.00
CA ILE A 240 -32.74 -4.51 20.30
C ILE A 240 -31.52 -3.59 20.10
N GLU A 241 -30.65 -3.90 19.14
CA GLU A 241 -29.49 -3.06 18.75
C GLU A 241 -29.87 -1.84 17.90
N GLN A 242 -31.16 -1.67 17.61
CA GLN A 242 -31.69 -0.58 16.78
C GLN A 242 -31.12 -0.52 15.36
N ASP A 243 -30.78 -1.66 14.75
CA ASP A 243 -30.23 -1.70 13.39
C ASP A 243 -31.19 -1.04 12.37
N PRO A 244 -30.77 -0.02 11.60
CA PRO A 244 -31.64 0.71 10.69
C PRO A 244 -32.25 -0.16 9.59
N SER A 245 -31.47 -1.07 9.02
CA SER A 245 -31.90 -1.93 7.90
C SER A 245 -32.96 -2.94 8.33
N VAL A 246 -32.78 -3.52 9.53
CA VAL A 246 -33.70 -4.50 10.11
C VAL A 246 -34.97 -3.80 10.59
N ARG A 247 -34.86 -2.64 11.24
CA ARG A 247 -36.03 -1.84 11.68
C ARG A 247 -36.91 -1.41 10.52
N GLN A 248 -36.31 -1.00 9.40
CA GLN A 248 -37.06 -0.56 8.23
C GLN A 248 -37.83 -1.70 7.57
N ARG A 249 -37.29 -2.93 7.58
CA ARG A 249 -37.84 -4.07 6.83
C ARG A 249 -38.74 -4.97 7.67
N PHE A 250 -38.38 -5.23 8.92
CA PHE A 250 -39.06 -6.17 9.81
C PHE A 250 -39.72 -5.51 11.03
N GLY A 251 -39.34 -4.27 11.34
CA GLY A 251 -39.94 -3.52 12.44
C GLY A 251 -41.37 -3.04 12.14
N ASN A 252 -42.17 -2.94 13.19
CA ASN A 252 -43.44 -2.21 13.21
C ASN A 252 -43.52 -1.44 14.54
N ASP A 253 -44.49 -0.54 14.71
CA ASP A 253 -44.56 0.30 15.91
C ASP A 253 -44.60 -0.51 17.22
N ALA A 254 -45.27 -1.67 17.21
CA ALA A 254 -45.36 -2.56 18.36
C ALA A 254 -44.04 -3.29 18.66
N LEU A 255 -43.38 -3.87 17.65
CA LEU A 255 -42.10 -4.58 17.77
C LEU A 255 -40.97 -3.63 18.13
N ASN A 256 -40.95 -2.43 17.54
CA ASN A 256 -39.96 -1.41 17.84
C ASN A 256 -40.10 -0.91 19.27
N ALA A 257 -41.32 -0.63 19.73
CA ALA A 257 -41.57 -0.23 21.12
C ALA A 257 -41.22 -1.35 22.12
N LEU A 258 -41.51 -2.61 21.78
CA LEU A 258 -41.16 -3.76 22.60
C LEU A 258 -39.63 -3.96 22.67
N ALA A 259 -38.93 -3.86 21.54
CA ALA A 259 -37.47 -3.94 21.48
C ALA A 259 -36.80 -2.80 22.27
N GLU A 260 -37.32 -1.58 22.19
CA GLU A 260 -36.81 -0.43 22.95
C GLU A 260 -37.03 -0.61 24.47
N ASN A 261 -38.20 -1.11 24.88
CA ASN A 261 -38.46 -1.42 26.29
C ASN A 261 -37.49 -2.51 26.82
N ILE A 262 -37.29 -3.57 26.03
CA ILE A 262 -36.35 -4.64 26.37
C ILE A 262 -34.91 -4.11 26.42
N HIS A 263 -34.52 -3.27 25.47
CA HIS A 263 -33.20 -2.63 25.45
C HIS A 263 -32.93 -1.84 26.73
N LEU A 264 -33.90 -1.06 27.22
CA LEU A 264 -33.79 -0.30 28.48
C LEU A 264 -33.68 -1.19 29.73
N GLN A 265 -34.14 -2.44 29.65
CA GLN A 265 -34.15 -3.40 30.77
C GLN A 265 -32.94 -4.33 30.77
N ILE A 266 -32.26 -4.47 29.63
CA ILE A 266 -31.01 -5.21 29.51
C ILE A 266 -29.85 -4.22 29.76
N SER A 267 -28.73 -4.70 30.31
CA SER A 267 -27.55 -3.84 30.46
C SER A 267 -27.04 -3.36 29.10
N ASN A 268 -26.39 -2.19 29.05
CA ASN A 268 -25.78 -1.63 27.84
C ASN A 268 -24.73 -2.56 27.17
N ASN A 269 -24.37 -3.68 27.81
CA ASN A 269 -23.38 -4.64 27.33
C ASN A 269 -24.01 -5.88 26.67
N PHE A 270 -25.27 -5.82 26.22
CA PHE A 270 -25.92 -6.94 25.53
C PHE A 270 -25.10 -7.43 24.32
N HIS A 271 -24.66 -6.49 23.47
CA HIS A 271 -23.85 -6.79 22.29
C HIS A 271 -22.57 -7.54 22.68
N ASP A 272 -21.86 -7.05 23.69
CA ASP A 272 -20.61 -7.66 24.17
C ASP A 272 -20.86 -9.08 24.70
N GLN A 273 -21.92 -9.29 25.49
CA GLN A 273 -22.28 -10.62 26.01
C GLN A 273 -22.62 -11.61 24.90
N TRP A 274 -23.37 -11.17 23.89
CA TRP A 274 -23.72 -12.01 22.75
C TRP A 274 -22.48 -12.38 21.92
N MET A 275 -21.60 -11.40 21.67
CA MET A 275 -20.35 -11.64 20.96
C MET A 275 -19.41 -12.56 21.76
N GLU A 276 -19.28 -12.37 23.07
CA GLU A 276 -18.50 -13.24 23.95
C GLU A 276 -18.98 -14.69 23.91
N ASP A 277 -20.30 -14.93 23.91
CA ASP A 277 -20.87 -16.28 23.77
C ASP A 277 -20.54 -16.92 22.41
N ILE A 278 -20.65 -16.17 21.30
CA ILE A 278 -20.25 -16.66 19.97
C ILE A 278 -18.78 -17.07 19.97
N TYR A 279 -17.89 -16.26 20.56
CA TYR A 279 -16.46 -16.60 20.67
C TYR A 279 -16.23 -17.84 21.53
N ALA A 280 -16.91 -17.97 22.67
CA ALA A 280 -16.77 -19.13 23.55
C ALA A 280 -17.25 -20.43 22.86
N GLN A 281 -18.33 -20.36 22.09
CA GLN A 281 -18.82 -21.49 21.30
C GLN A 281 -17.88 -21.86 20.15
N ALA A 282 -17.34 -20.86 19.46
CA ALA A 282 -16.34 -21.05 18.42
C ALA A 282 -15.11 -21.81 18.96
N GLU A 283 -14.59 -21.40 20.13
CA GLU A 283 -13.48 -22.08 20.81
C GLU A 283 -13.85 -23.52 21.20
N ALA A 284 -15.03 -23.72 21.79
CA ALA A 284 -15.48 -25.04 22.23
C ALA A 284 -15.62 -26.03 21.05
N ILE A 285 -16.22 -25.60 19.94
CA ILE A 285 -16.34 -26.41 18.72
C ILE A 285 -14.96 -26.71 18.15
N CYS A 286 -14.08 -25.71 18.05
CA CYS A 286 -12.75 -25.88 17.46
C CYS A 286 -11.86 -26.79 18.30
N ARG A 287 -11.94 -26.71 19.63
CA ARG A 287 -11.20 -27.59 20.54
C ARG A 287 -11.54 -29.07 20.36
N ASP A 288 -12.79 -29.38 20.01
CA ASP A 288 -13.27 -30.75 19.86
C ASP A 288 -12.95 -31.32 18.47
N VAL A 289 -12.79 -30.49 17.44
CA VAL A 289 -12.63 -30.90 16.03
C VAL A 289 -11.22 -30.70 15.47
N VAL A 290 -10.41 -29.85 16.09
CA VAL A 290 -9.03 -29.55 15.66
C VAL A 290 -8.04 -30.20 16.60
N THR A 291 -7.16 -31.02 16.03
CA THR A 291 -6.02 -31.59 16.74
C THR A 291 -4.72 -31.03 16.15
N GLN A 292 -3.89 -30.44 17.00
CA GLN A 292 -2.57 -29.95 16.63
C GLN A 292 -1.49 -30.85 17.24
N GLY A 293 -0.59 -31.37 16.41
CA GLY A 293 0.46 -32.31 16.83
C GLY A 293 1.47 -31.75 17.85
N ASN A 294 1.52 -30.43 18.08
CA ASN A 294 2.54 -29.78 18.91
C ASN A 294 1.95 -29.00 20.10
N ARG A 295 1.42 -29.72 21.10
CA ARG A 295 0.98 -29.10 22.37
C ARG A 295 2.13 -28.77 23.35
N ARG A 296 3.39 -29.15 23.04
CA ARG A 296 4.59 -28.81 23.86
C ARG A 296 5.85 -28.66 22.99
N GLY A 297 6.50 -27.49 23.04
CA GLY A 297 7.96 -27.49 23.20
C GLY A 297 8.87 -26.70 22.25
N ARG A 298 8.42 -26.05 21.17
CA ARG A 298 9.23 -25.05 20.44
C ARG A 298 8.31 -24.07 19.71
N LEU A 299 8.41 -22.80 20.08
CA LEU A 299 7.81 -21.72 19.30
C LEU A 299 8.38 -21.80 17.86
N PRO A 300 7.53 -21.75 16.82
CA PRO A 300 7.99 -21.56 15.44
C PRO A 300 8.99 -20.41 15.38
N MET A 301 10.00 -20.50 14.51
CA MET A 301 11.01 -19.43 14.35
C MET A 301 10.35 -18.05 14.16
N ASP A 302 9.23 -18.04 13.44
CA ASP A 302 8.30 -16.93 13.25
C ASP A 302 7.88 -16.25 14.55
N VAL A 303 7.49 -17.03 15.57
CA VAL A 303 7.01 -16.49 16.86
C VAL A 303 8.17 -15.95 17.70
N ARG A 304 9.38 -16.54 17.58
CA ARG A 304 10.58 -15.98 18.23
C ARG A 304 11.01 -14.67 17.57
N LEU A 305 10.98 -14.62 16.25
CA LEU A 305 11.34 -13.44 15.49
C LEU A 305 10.32 -12.31 15.73
N ASP A 306 9.02 -12.61 15.70
CA ASP A 306 7.97 -11.65 16.04
C ASP A 306 8.12 -11.12 17.47
N ARG A 307 8.48 -11.96 18.45
CA ARG A 307 8.70 -11.49 19.83
C ARG A 307 9.85 -10.49 19.96
N ILE A 308 10.91 -10.64 19.16
CA ILE A 308 12.05 -9.74 19.15
C ILE A 308 11.69 -8.45 18.39
N LEU A 309 11.06 -8.59 17.21
CA LEU A 309 10.75 -7.48 16.31
C LEU A 309 9.60 -6.61 16.79
N THR A 310 8.64 -7.17 17.54
CA THR A 310 7.49 -6.42 18.11
C THR A 310 7.74 -5.98 19.55
N HIS A 311 8.93 -6.25 20.11
CA HIS A 311 9.26 -5.79 21.45
C HIS A 311 9.26 -4.26 21.52
N ARG A 312 8.52 -3.68 22.47
CA ARG A 312 8.32 -2.22 22.62
C ARG A 312 9.61 -1.40 22.64
N VAL A 313 10.71 -1.96 23.16
CA VAL A 313 12.01 -1.28 23.28
C VAL A 313 13.02 -1.69 22.20
N TRP A 314 12.98 -2.96 21.75
CA TRP A 314 14.00 -3.49 20.83
C TRP A 314 13.54 -3.45 19.37
N GLY A 315 12.24 -3.42 19.11
CA GLY A 315 11.66 -3.33 17.77
C GLY A 315 12.08 -2.06 17.03
N PHE A 316 12.08 -0.90 17.72
CA PHE A 316 12.51 0.37 17.12
C PHE A 316 14.00 0.41 16.75
N PRO A 317 14.96 0.09 17.65
CA PRO A 317 16.38 0.02 17.29
C PRO A 317 16.68 -0.98 16.17
N ILE A 318 16.08 -2.17 16.22
CA ILE A 318 16.29 -3.20 15.18
C ILE A 318 15.77 -2.70 13.83
N MET A 319 14.64 -1.99 13.82
CA MET A 319 14.09 -1.38 12.62
C MET A 319 14.98 -0.30 12.04
N VAL A 320 15.46 0.62 12.86
CA VAL A 320 16.41 1.65 12.42
C VAL A 320 17.70 1.00 11.90
N ALA A 321 18.22 -0.03 12.59
CA ALA A 321 19.44 -0.73 12.17
C ALA A 321 19.26 -1.47 10.84
N LEU A 322 18.12 -2.15 10.64
CA LEU A 322 17.82 -2.86 9.41
C LEU A 322 17.64 -1.89 8.24
N LEU A 323 16.87 -0.80 8.43
CA LEU A 323 16.69 0.23 7.42
C LEU A 323 18.02 0.94 7.09
N ALA A 324 18.85 1.22 8.10
CA ALA A 324 20.20 1.75 7.91
C ALA A 324 21.09 0.78 7.13
N GLY A 325 20.99 -0.53 7.38
CA GLY A 325 21.69 -1.56 6.62
C GLY A 325 21.29 -1.58 5.14
N VAL A 326 19.99 -1.44 4.84
CA VAL A 326 19.49 -1.32 3.46
C VAL A 326 20.03 -0.06 2.79
N PHE A 327 20.00 1.10 3.45
CA PHE A 327 20.56 2.33 2.89
C PHE A 327 22.07 2.25 2.68
N TRP A 328 22.80 1.72 3.65
CA TRP A 328 24.24 1.54 3.56
C TRP A 328 24.62 0.67 2.37
N LEU A 329 23.93 -0.48 2.21
CA LEU A 329 24.13 -1.38 1.08
C LEU A 329 23.74 -0.72 -0.25
N THR A 330 22.65 0.07 -0.26
CA THR A 330 22.20 0.81 -1.44
C THR A 330 23.23 1.85 -1.87
N ILE A 331 23.67 2.74 -0.95
CA ILE A 331 24.57 3.84 -1.27
C ILE A 331 25.92 3.30 -1.75
N ILE A 332 26.59 2.47 -0.95
CA ILE A 332 27.90 1.93 -1.31
C ILE A 332 27.81 1.00 -2.52
N GLY A 333 26.79 0.14 -2.54
CA GLY A 333 26.59 -0.80 -3.64
C GLY A 333 26.27 -0.10 -4.96
N SER A 334 25.61 1.06 -4.92
CA SER A 334 25.25 1.83 -6.12
C SER A 334 26.41 2.63 -6.72
N ASN A 335 27.41 3.02 -5.91
CA ASN A 335 28.53 3.83 -6.39
C ASN A 335 29.30 3.14 -7.54
N TYR A 336 29.50 1.81 -7.46
CA TYR A 336 30.19 1.04 -8.49
C TYR A 336 29.46 0.99 -9.85
N PRO A 337 28.19 0.57 -9.93
CA PRO A 337 27.45 0.60 -11.19
C PRO A 337 27.18 2.03 -11.69
N SER A 338 27.01 3.01 -10.79
CA SER A 338 26.86 4.42 -11.17
C SER A 338 28.11 4.98 -11.83
N SER A 339 29.31 4.71 -11.28
CA SER A 339 30.56 5.15 -11.90
C SER A 339 30.77 4.49 -13.26
N TRP A 340 30.52 3.17 -13.36
CA TRP A 340 30.60 2.45 -14.63
C TRP A 340 29.64 3.00 -15.69
N LEU A 341 28.40 3.32 -15.31
CA LEU A 341 27.42 3.88 -16.24
C LEU A 341 27.77 5.32 -16.64
N SER A 342 28.33 6.12 -15.72
CA SER A 342 28.86 7.45 -16.02
C SER A 342 30.04 7.38 -17.00
N ASP A 343 31.01 6.49 -16.77
CA ASP A 343 32.14 6.28 -17.68
C ASP A 343 31.67 5.88 -19.09
N LEU A 344 30.64 5.05 -19.18
CA LEU A 344 30.07 4.60 -20.46
C LEU A 344 29.25 5.70 -21.15
N LEU A 345 28.27 6.30 -20.47
CA LEU A 345 27.33 7.24 -21.07
C LEU A 345 27.91 8.66 -21.19
N VAL A 346 28.57 9.14 -20.15
CA VAL A 346 29.16 10.48 -20.08
C VAL A 346 30.61 10.47 -20.58
N GLY A 347 31.40 9.47 -20.21
CA GLY A 347 32.82 9.40 -20.60
C GLY A 347 33.07 8.97 -22.05
N LEU A 348 32.33 7.97 -22.55
CA LEU A 348 32.52 7.42 -23.90
C LEU A 348 31.47 7.93 -24.90
N ALA A 349 30.19 7.76 -24.59
CA ALA A 349 29.12 7.98 -25.54
C ALA A 349 28.86 9.48 -25.81
N HIS A 350 28.96 10.36 -24.82
CA HIS A 350 28.82 11.81 -25.02
C HIS A 350 29.88 12.38 -25.98
N PRO A 351 31.21 12.16 -25.80
CA PRO A 351 32.22 12.60 -26.77
C PRO A 351 32.05 11.97 -28.16
N ALA A 352 31.64 10.70 -28.22
CA ALA A 352 31.38 10.02 -29.49
C ALA A 352 30.20 10.65 -30.26
N LEU A 353 29.10 10.97 -29.56
CA LEU A 353 27.95 11.67 -30.13
C LEU A 353 28.33 13.09 -30.57
N ARG A 354 29.10 13.82 -29.76
CA ARG A 354 29.55 15.17 -30.09
C ARG A 354 30.43 15.18 -31.34
N SER A 355 31.42 14.26 -31.42
CA SER A 355 32.29 14.14 -32.59
C SER A 355 31.53 13.71 -33.85
N LEU A 356 30.54 12.83 -33.72
CA LEU A 356 29.65 12.46 -34.82
C LEU A 356 28.89 13.67 -35.38
N PHE A 357 28.24 14.47 -34.52
CA PHE A 357 27.50 15.66 -34.94
C PHE A 357 28.41 16.71 -35.61
N VAL A 358 29.62 16.91 -35.07
CA VAL A 358 30.62 17.80 -35.66
C VAL A 358 31.07 17.27 -37.02
N SER A 359 31.31 15.96 -37.16
CA SER A 359 31.70 15.34 -38.43
C SER A 359 30.62 15.42 -39.52
N LEU A 360 29.34 15.46 -39.11
CA LEU A 360 28.19 15.64 -39.99
C LEU A 360 27.95 17.11 -40.38
N GLY A 361 28.77 18.05 -39.88
CA GLY A 361 28.63 19.48 -40.15
C GLY A 361 27.43 20.13 -39.43
N ALA A 362 26.95 19.54 -38.33
CA ALA A 362 25.84 20.12 -37.57
C ALA A 362 26.22 21.48 -36.95
N PRO A 363 25.34 22.50 -36.98
CA PRO A 363 25.60 23.78 -36.34
C PRO A 363 25.87 23.63 -34.84
N ALA A 364 26.75 24.47 -34.29
CA ALA A 364 27.16 24.41 -32.87
C ALA A 364 25.98 24.46 -31.88
N TRP A 365 24.93 25.23 -32.20
CA TRP A 365 23.74 25.32 -31.35
C TRP A 365 22.89 24.03 -31.36
N VAL A 366 22.88 23.27 -32.46
CA VAL A 366 22.17 21.98 -32.55
C VAL A 366 22.91 20.93 -31.75
N THR A 367 24.23 20.84 -31.95
CA THR A 367 25.10 19.93 -31.20
C THR A 367 25.02 20.23 -29.70
N GLY A 368 25.12 21.52 -29.32
CA GLY A 368 24.99 21.93 -27.93
C GLY A 368 23.63 21.59 -27.31
N LEU A 369 22.53 21.95 -27.97
CA LEU A 369 21.19 21.70 -27.42
C LEU A 369 20.90 20.21 -27.23
N PHE A 370 21.16 19.39 -28.24
CA PHE A 370 20.78 17.96 -28.22
C PHE A 370 21.81 17.08 -27.50
N VAL A 371 23.11 17.33 -27.69
CA VAL A 371 24.18 16.49 -27.11
C VAL A 371 24.58 17.00 -25.73
N ASP A 372 24.86 18.29 -25.61
CA ASP A 372 25.34 18.88 -24.34
C ASP A 372 24.18 19.18 -23.37
N GLY A 373 22.99 19.51 -23.88
CA GLY A 373 21.78 19.73 -23.08
C GLY A 373 20.98 18.46 -22.83
N VAL A 374 20.25 17.99 -23.85
CA VAL A 374 19.28 16.89 -23.72
C VAL A 374 19.93 15.55 -23.35
N TYR A 375 20.92 15.10 -24.13
CA TYR A 375 21.56 13.80 -23.93
C TYR A 375 22.31 13.75 -22.61
N LEU A 376 23.18 14.73 -22.33
CA LEU A 376 23.98 14.73 -21.11
C LEU A 376 23.13 14.76 -19.84
N SER A 377 22.05 15.57 -19.82
CA SER A 377 21.12 15.60 -18.69
C SER A 377 20.42 14.26 -18.48
N THR A 378 20.04 13.60 -19.58
CA THR A 378 19.41 12.27 -19.52
C THR A 378 20.40 11.20 -19.05
N ALA A 379 21.62 11.22 -19.59
CA ALA A 379 22.70 10.31 -19.23
C ALA A 379 23.06 10.44 -17.74
N TRP A 380 23.10 11.66 -17.22
CA TRP A 380 23.34 11.93 -15.80
C TRP A 380 22.25 11.33 -14.91
N VAL A 381 20.98 11.62 -15.20
CA VAL A 381 19.84 11.06 -14.45
C VAL A 381 19.88 9.54 -14.47
N VAL A 382 20.13 8.92 -15.64
CA VAL A 382 20.24 7.47 -15.74
C VAL A 382 21.41 6.91 -14.93
N SER A 383 22.58 7.56 -14.97
CA SER A 383 23.80 7.12 -14.26
C SER A 383 23.67 7.20 -12.74
N VAL A 384 23.04 8.27 -12.23
CA VAL A 384 22.95 8.53 -10.79
C VAL A 384 21.72 7.88 -10.16
N MET A 385 20.57 7.85 -10.85
CA MET A 385 19.30 7.42 -10.27
C MET A 385 19.05 5.91 -10.40
N LEU A 386 19.42 5.29 -11.52
CA LEU A 386 19.07 3.89 -11.81
C LEU A 386 19.71 2.91 -10.81
N PRO A 387 21.04 2.94 -10.54
CA PRO A 387 21.64 1.89 -9.73
C PRO A 387 21.19 1.85 -8.27
N PRO A 388 21.06 2.99 -7.55
CA PRO A 388 20.50 2.97 -6.21
C PRO A 388 19.07 2.43 -6.17
N MET A 389 18.21 2.79 -7.14
CA MET A 389 16.83 2.28 -7.18
C MET A 389 16.77 0.78 -7.50
N ALA A 390 17.64 0.31 -8.40
CA ALA A 390 17.77 -1.10 -8.75
C ALA A 390 18.26 -1.98 -7.59
N ILE A 391 18.89 -1.40 -6.57
CA ILE A 391 19.28 -2.10 -5.34
C ILE A 391 18.22 -1.93 -4.25
N PHE A 392 17.75 -0.69 -4.03
CA PHE A 392 16.82 -0.36 -2.96
C PHE A 392 15.46 -1.05 -3.11
N PHE A 393 14.83 -0.98 -4.29
CA PHE A 393 13.49 -1.55 -4.46
C PHE A 393 13.46 -3.06 -4.32
N PRO A 394 14.39 -3.85 -4.90
CA PRO A 394 14.40 -5.29 -4.66
C PRO A 394 14.64 -5.64 -3.19
N LEU A 395 15.59 -5.00 -2.50
CA LEU A 395 15.82 -5.24 -1.08
C LEU A 395 14.58 -4.92 -0.23
N PHE A 396 13.93 -3.79 -0.51
CA PHE A 396 12.70 -3.40 0.18
C PHE A 396 11.55 -4.38 -0.11
N THR A 397 11.40 -4.82 -1.36
CA THR A 397 10.37 -5.80 -1.76
C THR A 397 10.63 -7.16 -1.11
N LEU A 398 11.89 -7.57 -0.94
CA LEU A 398 12.24 -8.79 -0.19
C LEU A 398 11.84 -8.70 1.29
N LEU A 399 12.02 -7.53 1.91
CA LEU A 399 11.57 -7.27 3.28
C LEU A 399 10.04 -7.25 3.40
N GLU A 400 9.36 -6.73 2.37
CA GLU A 400 7.91 -6.75 2.23
C GLU A 400 7.39 -8.20 2.15
N ASP A 401 7.92 -9.00 1.21
CA ASP A 401 7.54 -10.40 0.97
C ASP A 401 7.84 -11.30 2.18
N PHE A 402 8.93 -11.02 2.91
CA PHE A 402 9.24 -11.71 4.16
C PHE A 402 8.20 -11.45 5.26
N GLY A 403 7.43 -10.35 5.16
CA GLY A 403 6.43 -9.97 6.14
C GLY A 403 6.97 -9.05 7.24
N TYR A 404 8.18 -8.52 7.10
CA TYR A 404 8.79 -7.60 8.08
C TYR A 404 8.07 -6.25 8.16
N LEU A 405 7.75 -5.68 7.01
CA LEU A 405 7.12 -4.36 6.89
C LEU A 405 5.79 -4.23 7.68
N PRO A 406 4.84 -5.18 7.58
CA PRO A 406 3.65 -5.17 8.44
C PRO A 406 3.92 -5.02 9.95
N ARG A 407 5.00 -5.62 10.48
CA ARG A 407 5.38 -5.48 11.90
C ARG A 407 5.92 -4.09 12.22
N VAL A 408 6.68 -3.51 11.29
CA VAL A 408 7.15 -2.12 11.38
C VAL A 408 5.97 -1.15 11.45
N ALA A 409 4.97 -1.34 10.58
CA ALA A 409 3.75 -0.53 10.60
C ALA A 409 3.01 -0.64 11.94
N PHE A 410 2.92 -1.85 12.50
CA PHE A 410 2.32 -2.08 13.82
C PHE A 410 3.06 -1.35 14.95
N ASN A 411 4.40 -1.46 14.99
CA ASN A 411 5.21 -0.78 16.02
C ASN A 411 5.09 0.76 15.93
N LEU A 412 4.91 1.30 14.73
CA LEU A 412 4.82 2.74 14.48
C LEU A 412 3.39 3.28 14.56
N ASP A 413 2.37 2.42 14.63
CA ASP A 413 0.97 2.83 14.51
C ASP A 413 0.57 3.87 15.55
N GLU A 414 0.95 3.67 16.81
CA GLU A 414 0.65 4.63 17.89
C GLU A 414 1.27 6.02 17.66
N LEU A 415 2.44 6.09 17.02
CA LEU A 415 3.08 7.38 16.68
C LEU A 415 2.33 8.08 15.55
N PHE A 416 1.93 7.35 14.51
CA PHE A 416 1.15 7.90 13.40
C PHE A 416 -0.26 8.30 13.83
N ARG A 417 -0.93 7.48 14.65
CA ARG A 417 -2.27 7.75 15.19
C ARG A 417 -2.32 9.05 15.98
N ARG A 418 -1.28 9.34 16.79
CA ARG A 418 -1.15 10.62 17.52
C ARG A 418 -1.04 11.84 16.60
N ALA A 419 -0.46 11.66 15.41
CA ALA A 419 -0.38 12.70 14.38
C ALA A 419 -1.65 12.78 13.50
N GLY A 420 -2.67 11.95 13.75
CA GLY A 420 -3.88 11.87 12.93
C GLY A 420 -3.66 11.17 11.58
N ALA A 421 -2.74 10.22 11.55
CA ALA A 421 -2.36 9.39 10.42
C ALA A 421 -2.48 7.89 10.76
N HIS A 422 -2.39 7.02 9.76
CA HIS A 422 -2.48 5.57 9.90
C HIS A 422 -1.08 4.92 9.92
N GLY A 423 -0.84 3.88 10.72
CA GLY A 423 0.45 3.16 10.76
C GLY A 423 0.94 2.61 9.42
N LYS A 424 0.05 2.33 8.46
CA LYS A 424 0.39 1.97 7.08
C LYS A 424 1.20 3.07 6.36
N GLN A 425 1.06 4.33 6.78
CA GLN A 425 1.86 5.45 6.27
C GLN A 425 3.37 5.23 6.49
N ALA A 426 3.78 4.55 7.56
CA ALA A 426 5.19 4.21 7.80
C ALA A 426 5.82 3.45 6.62
N LEU A 427 5.06 2.56 5.98
CA LEU A 427 5.51 1.77 4.83
C LEU A 427 5.74 2.64 3.60
N THR A 428 4.79 3.54 3.34
CA THR A 428 4.82 4.48 2.22
C THR A 428 5.95 5.48 2.36
N MET A 429 6.23 5.92 3.59
CA MET A 429 7.33 6.83 3.91
C MET A 429 8.68 6.14 3.77
N SER A 430 8.77 4.88 4.21
CA SER A 430 9.97 4.06 4.06
C SER A 430 10.32 3.88 2.58
N MET A 431 9.32 3.67 1.72
CA MET A 431 9.54 3.62 0.26
C MET A 431 9.92 5.00 -0.32
N GLY A 432 9.42 6.09 0.24
CA GLY A 432 9.75 7.46 -0.14
C GLY A 432 11.26 7.78 -0.07
N PHE A 433 11.96 7.25 0.93
CA PHE A 433 13.41 7.41 1.02
C PHE A 433 14.18 6.81 -0.17
N GLY A 434 13.63 5.80 -0.85
CA GLY A 434 14.12 5.37 -2.15
C GLY A 434 13.69 6.36 -3.24
N CYS A 435 12.39 6.51 -3.42
CA CYS A 435 11.81 7.49 -4.34
C CYS A 435 10.45 7.97 -3.83
N ASN A 436 10.28 9.29 -3.71
CA ASN A 436 9.00 9.88 -3.31
C ASN A 436 7.87 9.52 -4.29
N ALA A 437 8.14 9.37 -5.59
CA ALA A 437 7.13 8.93 -6.55
C ALA A 437 6.62 7.50 -6.26
N ALA A 438 7.53 6.57 -5.95
CA ALA A 438 7.15 5.22 -5.55
C ALA A 438 6.41 5.21 -4.20
N GLY A 439 6.90 6.01 -3.23
CA GLY A 439 6.23 6.21 -1.94
C GLY A 439 4.79 6.70 -2.07
N VAL A 440 4.53 7.65 -2.98
CA VAL A 440 3.19 8.15 -3.31
C VAL A 440 2.31 7.05 -3.90
N VAL A 441 2.80 6.24 -4.85
CA VAL A 441 2.02 5.11 -5.40
C VAL A 441 1.68 4.08 -4.32
N SER A 442 2.60 3.82 -3.38
CA SER A 442 2.37 2.87 -2.29
C SER A 442 1.31 3.32 -1.29
N THR A 443 0.89 4.60 -1.29
CA THR A 443 -0.20 5.07 -0.43
C THR A 443 -1.54 4.41 -0.72
N ARG A 444 -1.68 3.69 -1.85
CA ARG A 444 -2.83 2.83 -2.16
C ARG A 444 -3.12 1.75 -1.12
N ILE A 445 -2.15 1.40 -0.28
CA ILE A 445 -2.36 0.47 0.84
C ILE A 445 -3.24 1.06 1.96
N ILE A 446 -3.34 2.40 2.04
CA ILE A 446 -4.13 3.12 3.05
C ILE A 446 -5.57 3.22 2.55
N ASP A 447 -6.50 2.62 3.30
CA ASP A 447 -7.90 2.47 2.89
C ASP A 447 -8.66 3.81 2.97
N SER A 448 -8.40 4.59 4.03
CA SER A 448 -9.00 5.91 4.21
C SER A 448 -8.45 6.94 3.22
N THR A 449 -9.33 7.48 2.37
CA THR A 449 -8.97 8.51 1.37
C THR A 449 -8.34 9.75 2.02
N ARG A 450 -8.80 10.14 3.21
CA ARG A 450 -8.25 11.27 3.98
C ARG A 450 -6.82 11.01 4.43
N GLU A 451 -6.59 9.88 5.09
CA GLU A 451 -5.27 9.51 5.61
C GLU A 451 -4.30 9.25 4.45
N ARG A 452 -4.80 8.70 3.34
CA ARG A 452 -4.06 8.57 2.08
C ARG A 452 -3.59 9.92 1.56
N LEU A 453 -4.44 10.95 1.54
CA LEU A 453 -4.05 12.30 1.13
C LEU A 453 -2.97 12.90 2.05
N ILE A 454 -3.07 12.71 3.37
CA ILE A 454 -2.04 13.15 4.32
C ILE A 454 -0.71 12.46 4.00
N ALA A 455 -0.72 11.14 3.79
CA ALA A 455 0.46 10.38 3.44
C ALA A 455 1.09 10.84 2.11
N ILE A 456 0.26 11.11 1.08
CA ILE A 456 0.73 11.63 -0.22
C ILE A 456 1.44 12.98 -0.06
N ILE A 457 0.82 13.93 0.64
CA ILE A 457 1.36 15.30 0.79
C ILE A 457 2.63 15.30 1.63
N THR A 458 2.67 14.50 2.70
CA THR A 458 3.79 14.47 3.64
C THR A 458 4.95 13.58 3.18
N ASN A 459 4.79 12.80 2.09
CA ASN A 459 5.84 11.90 1.57
C ASN A 459 7.11 12.67 1.16
N ASN A 460 6.96 13.92 0.70
CA ASN A 460 8.10 14.75 0.31
C ASN A 460 9.11 15.03 1.43
N PHE A 461 8.71 14.88 2.70
CA PHE A 461 9.62 15.03 3.85
C PHE A 461 10.54 13.81 4.04
N SER A 462 10.29 12.69 3.37
CA SER A 462 11.27 11.61 3.23
C SER A 462 12.40 12.04 2.31
N LEU A 463 13.63 11.89 2.77
CA LEU A 463 14.82 12.22 2.00
C LEU A 463 15.05 11.16 0.92
N CYS A 464 14.55 11.42 -0.29
CA CYS A 464 14.65 10.48 -1.42
C CYS A 464 16.09 10.37 -1.97
N ASN A 465 16.35 9.33 -2.76
CA ASN A 465 17.67 9.04 -3.32
C ASN A 465 18.37 10.26 -3.95
N GLY A 466 17.67 11.03 -4.78
CA GLY A 466 18.22 12.21 -5.46
C GLY A 466 18.64 13.36 -4.53
N ARG A 467 18.32 13.31 -3.23
CA ARG A 467 18.70 14.32 -2.24
C ARG A 467 19.92 13.92 -1.41
N TRP A 468 20.24 12.62 -1.31
CA TRP A 468 21.35 12.13 -0.49
C TRP A 468 22.73 12.64 -0.92
N PRO A 469 23.11 12.63 -2.22
CA PRO A 469 24.42 13.12 -2.66
C PRO A 469 24.68 14.56 -2.22
N THR A 470 23.67 15.44 -2.37
CA THR A 470 23.75 16.84 -1.92
C THR A 470 23.96 16.95 -0.42
N GLN A 471 23.24 16.16 0.39
CA GLN A 471 23.41 16.18 1.85
C GLN A 471 24.81 15.72 2.27
N ILE A 472 25.29 14.62 1.69
CA ILE A 472 26.61 14.04 1.99
C ILE A 472 27.73 14.99 1.56
N LEU A 473 27.63 15.56 0.35
CA LEU A 473 28.61 16.50 -0.19
C LEU A 473 28.73 17.75 0.68
N LEU A 474 27.61 18.42 1.00
CA LEU A 474 27.62 19.66 1.78
C LEU A 474 28.05 19.43 3.23
N ALA A 475 27.60 18.32 3.84
CA ALA A 475 28.04 17.94 5.17
C ALA A 475 29.55 17.72 5.21
N THR A 476 30.12 17.01 4.24
CA THR A 476 31.56 16.72 4.18
C THR A 476 32.39 17.98 3.92
N LEU A 477 32.00 18.80 2.92
CA LEU A 477 32.80 19.93 2.48
C LEU A 477 32.79 21.13 3.44
N PHE A 478 31.67 21.37 4.14
CA PHE A 478 31.49 22.55 4.99
C PHE A 478 31.36 22.21 6.48
N VAL A 479 30.53 21.24 6.87
CA VAL A 479 30.31 20.93 8.29
C VAL A 479 31.46 20.12 8.87
N GLY A 480 31.88 19.04 8.19
CA GLY A 480 33.04 18.24 8.57
C GLY A 480 34.33 19.06 8.57
N ALA A 481 34.46 19.97 7.60
CA ALA A 481 35.61 20.87 7.52
C ALA A 481 35.65 21.97 8.59
N ALA A 482 34.53 22.26 9.27
CA ALA A 482 34.47 23.23 10.36
C ALA A 482 35.01 22.69 11.70
N VAL A 483 35.24 21.38 11.78
CA VAL A 483 35.67 20.66 12.99
C VAL A 483 37.08 20.07 12.76
N PRO A 484 37.93 19.89 13.79
CA PRO A 484 39.23 19.24 13.63
C PRO A 484 39.14 17.91 12.86
N ALA A 485 40.12 17.65 11.98
CA ALA A 485 40.09 16.54 11.00
C ALA A 485 39.72 15.17 11.60
N ARG A 486 40.13 14.90 12.84
CA ARG A 486 39.78 13.67 13.60
C ARG A 486 38.27 13.44 13.81
N TYR A 487 37.46 14.50 13.82
CA TYR A 487 36.02 14.45 14.02
C TYR A 487 35.22 14.81 12.76
N SER A 488 35.89 15.14 11.65
CA SER A 488 35.24 15.57 10.40
C SER A 488 34.20 14.55 9.89
N GLY A 489 34.56 13.26 9.87
CA GLY A 489 33.64 12.19 9.47
C GLY A 489 32.43 12.05 10.40
N LEU A 490 32.65 12.13 11.71
CA LEU A 490 31.57 12.06 12.71
C LEU A 490 30.63 13.28 12.61
N ALA A 491 31.19 14.48 12.46
CA ALA A 491 30.42 15.71 12.32
C ALA A 491 29.54 15.69 11.05
N SER A 492 30.10 15.22 9.93
CA SER A 492 29.36 15.07 8.67
C SER A 492 28.22 14.06 8.81
N LEU A 493 28.49 12.89 9.42
CA LEU A 493 27.49 11.87 9.70
C LEU A 493 26.35 12.40 10.58
N VAL A 494 26.68 13.08 11.69
CA VAL A 494 25.70 13.66 12.60
C VAL A 494 24.87 14.74 11.91
N ALA A 495 25.47 15.56 11.05
CA ALA A 495 24.76 16.58 10.28
C ALA A 495 23.72 15.96 9.33
N VAL A 496 24.10 14.93 8.57
CA VAL A 496 23.16 14.24 7.66
C VAL A 496 22.05 13.56 8.46
N MET A 497 22.39 12.86 9.56
CA MET A 497 21.39 12.23 10.42
C MET A 497 20.43 13.23 11.07
N ALA A 498 20.92 14.41 11.46
CA ALA A 498 20.08 15.48 11.99
C ALA A 498 19.06 15.97 10.95
N VAL A 499 19.45 16.12 9.69
CA VAL A 499 18.54 16.46 8.59
C VAL A 499 17.49 15.37 8.38
N VAL A 500 17.87 14.10 8.40
CA VAL A 500 16.93 12.97 8.26
C VAL A 500 15.90 12.96 9.39
N LEU A 501 16.36 13.10 10.65
CA LEU A 501 15.47 13.15 11.81
C LEU A 501 14.56 14.38 11.79
N LEU A 502 15.08 15.53 11.33
CA LEU A 502 14.27 16.74 11.12
C LEU A 502 13.18 16.49 10.07
N GLY A 503 13.48 15.77 8.98
CA GLY A 503 12.50 15.38 7.98
C GLY A 503 11.36 14.55 8.58
N ILE A 504 11.68 13.53 9.37
CA ILE A 504 10.69 12.71 10.08
C ILE A 504 9.86 13.55 11.06
N ALA A 505 10.50 14.46 11.80
CA ALA A 505 9.79 15.35 12.72
C ALA A 505 8.81 16.28 11.98
N LEU A 506 9.23 16.88 10.87
CA LEU A 506 8.41 17.77 10.05
C LEU A 506 7.29 17.03 9.32
N MET A 507 7.50 15.76 8.97
CA MET A 507 6.45 14.87 8.47
C MET A 507 5.34 14.69 9.53
N PHE A 508 5.70 14.36 10.77
CA PHE A 508 4.71 14.21 11.85
C PHE A 508 4.02 15.55 12.17
N ALA A 509 4.77 16.66 12.23
CA ALA A 509 4.20 17.98 12.46
C ALA A 509 3.22 18.39 11.35
N SER A 510 3.57 18.15 10.08
CA SER A 510 2.72 18.44 8.93
C SER A 510 1.50 17.53 8.88
N SER A 511 1.64 16.24 9.21
CA SER A 511 0.52 15.29 9.30
C SER A 511 -0.49 15.74 10.37
N TRP A 512 0.01 16.13 11.54
CA TRP A 512 -0.79 16.68 12.64
C TRP A 512 -1.47 18.01 12.27
N MET A 513 -0.76 18.91 11.59
CA MET A 513 -1.32 20.18 11.13
C MET A 513 -2.45 19.94 10.12
N LEU A 514 -2.22 19.09 9.12
CA LEU A 514 -3.21 18.79 8.07
C LEU A 514 -4.44 18.09 8.65
N SER A 515 -4.25 17.14 9.58
CA SER A 515 -5.34 16.37 10.19
C SER A 515 -6.28 17.23 11.05
N ARG A 516 -5.81 18.36 11.61
CA ARG A 516 -6.63 19.31 12.39
C ARG A 516 -7.20 20.48 11.59
N THR A 517 -6.62 20.81 10.44
CA THR A 517 -7.00 21.99 9.64
C THR A 517 -7.83 21.62 8.42
N LEU A 518 -7.18 21.21 7.34
CA LEU A 518 -7.78 21.01 6.01
C LEU A 518 -8.47 19.65 5.85
N LEU A 519 -8.04 18.63 6.60
CA LEU A 519 -8.51 17.25 6.50
C LEU A 519 -9.02 16.80 7.87
N ARG A 520 -10.17 17.31 8.32
CA ARG A 520 -10.80 16.91 9.60
C ARG A 520 -11.61 15.61 9.43
N GLY A 521 -11.60 14.74 10.44
CA GLY A 521 -12.34 13.47 10.45
C GLY A 521 -11.86 12.51 11.55
N GLU A 522 -12.61 11.43 11.78
CA GLU A 522 -12.23 10.36 12.71
C GLU A 522 -11.09 9.51 12.14
N VAL A 523 -10.30 8.91 13.02
CA VAL A 523 -9.15 8.05 12.66
C VAL A 523 -9.69 6.66 12.36
N SER A 524 -9.26 6.05 11.25
CA SER A 524 -9.72 4.70 10.90
C SER A 524 -9.23 3.66 11.93
N THR A 525 -10.04 2.62 12.19
CA THR A 525 -9.64 1.53 13.09
C THR A 525 -8.59 0.65 12.42
N PHE A 526 -7.45 0.46 13.10
CA PHE A 526 -6.34 -0.34 12.59
C PHE A 526 -6.65 -1.84 12.71
N HIS A 527 -7.19 -2.44 11.64
CA HIS A 527 -7.32 -3.90 11.52
C HIS A 527 -6.23 -4.45 10.58
N LEU A 528 -4.96 -4.41 11.00
CA LEU A 528 -3.89 -5.07 10.24
C LEU A 528 -3.77 -6.53 10.68
N GLU A 529 -4.20 -7.45 9.84
CA GLU A 529 -3.78 -8.84 9.97
C GLU A 529 -2.27 -8.92 9.73
N LEU A 530 -1.50 -9.37 10.72
CA LEU A 530 -0.08 -9.67 10.51
C LEU A 530 0.03 -10.92 9.62
N PRO A 531 0.50 -10.81 8.36
CA PRO A 531 0.63 -11.97 7.49
C PRO A 531 1.67 -12.94 8.07
N PRO A 532 1.54 -14.27 7.89
CA PRO A 532 2.57 -15.22 8.31
C PRO A 532 3.90 -14.94 7.58
N TYR A 533 5.04 -15.27 8.19
CA TYR A 533 6.33 -15.17 7.50
C TYR A 533 6.33 -16.10 6.30
N ARG A 534 6.74 -15.58 5.15
CA ARG A 534 6.87 -16.35 3.91
C ARG A 534 8.29 -16.20 3.40
N PRO A 535 8.98 -17.30 3.05
CA PRO A 535 10.29 -17.17 2.42
C PRO A 535 10.12 -16.42 1.08
N PRO A 536 10.87 -15.34 0.84
CA PRO A 536 10.72 -14.55 -0.37
C PRO A 536 11.16 -15.36 -1.58
N ARG A 537 10.45 -15.23 -2.70
CA ARG A 537 10.86 -15.86 -3.97
C ARG A 537 11.94 -14.99 -4.63
N PHE A 538 13.15 -15.08 -4.10
CA PHE A 538 14.28 -14.19 -4.37
C PHE A 538 14.40 -13.74 -5.84
N TRP A 539 14.50 -14.68 -6.79
CA TRP A 539 14.68 -14.36 -8.20
C TRP A 539 13.47 -13.70 -8.86
N SER A 540 12.25 -14.19 -8.58
CA SER A 540 11.05 -13.58 -9.16
C SER A 540 10.82 -12.18 -8.59
N THR A 541 11.05 -11.98 -7.29
CA THR A 541 10.86 -10.69 -6.62
C THR A 541 11.86 -9.64 -7.14
N ILE A 542 13.12 -10.02 -7.36
CA ILE A 542 14.12 -9.11 -7.95
C ILE A 542 13.71 -8.72 -9.37
N TYR A 543 13.34 -9.70 -10.21
CA TYR A 543 12.95 -9.43 -11.58
C TYR A 543 11.73 -8.50 -11.67
N THR A 544 10.65 -8.83 -10.97
CA THR A 544 9.44 -8.00 -10.98
C THR A 544 9.70 -6.62 -10.39
N SER A 545 10.48 -6.50 -9.31
CA SER A 545 10.78 -5.21 -8.70
C SER A 545 11.57 -4.29 -9.63
N ILE A 546 12.57 -4.82 -10.35
CA ILE A 546 13.36 -4.03 -11.31
C ILE A 546 12.50 -3.57 -12.49
N ILE A 547 11.72 -4.48 -13.09
CA ILE A 547 10.92 -4.16 -14.28
C ILE A 547 9.73 -3.27 -13.91
N ASP A 548 8.92 -3.69 -12.94
CA ASP A 548 7.63 -3.07 -12.65
C ASP A 548 7.76 -1.81 -11.77
N ARG A 549 8.82 -1.67 -10.97
CA ARG A 549 9.04 -0.51 -10.11
C ARG A 549 10.17 0.39 -10.60
N THR A 550 11.36 -0.15 -10.85
CA THR A 550 12.54 0.67 -11.20
C THR A 550 12.44 1.28 -12.59
N LEU A 551 12.21 0.47 -13.64
CA LEU A 551 12.23 0.97 -15.03
C LEU A 551 11.07 1.92 -15.34
N ILE A 552 9.88 1.66 -14.80
CA ILE A 552 8.72 2.55 -15.00
C ILE A 552 8.96 3.94 -14.39
N VAL A 553 9.57 4.00 -13.21
CA VAL A 553 9.90 5.27 -12.55
C VAL A 553 11.04 5.97 -13.28
N LEU A 554 12.07 5.23 -13.71
CA LEU A 554 13.18 5.77 -14.49
C LEU A 554 12.68 6.38 -15.82
N TRP A 555 11.81 5.68 -16.54
CA TRP A 555 11.25 6.18 -17.80
C TRP A 555 10.56 7.54 -17.61
N ARG A 556 9.78 7.70 -16.54
CA ARG A 556 9.15 8.99 -16.23
C ARG A 556 10.18 10.07 -15.95
N ALA A 557 11.23 9.76 -15.18
CA ALA A 557 12.30 10.71 -14.90
C ALA A 557 13.03 11.16 -16.18
N VAL A 558 13.34 10.22 -17.09
CA VAL A 558 13.98 10.52 -18.38
C VAL A 558 13.11 11.43 -19.25
N VAL A 559 11.80 11.17 -19.33
CA VAL A 559 10.85 12.00 -20.09
C VAL A 559 10.82 13.45 -19.61
N PHE A 560 11.00 13.68 -18.30
CA PHE A 560 11.08 15.04 -17.75
C PHE A 560 12.49 15.64 -17.79
N ALA A 561 13.55 14.83 -17.68
CA ALA A 561 14.94 15.28 -17.66
C ALA A 561 15.42 15.78 -19.04
N ALA A 562 15.01 15.12 -20.12
CA ALA A 562 15.37 15.50 -21.49
C ALA A 562 15.00 16.97 -21.83
N PRO A 563 13.74 17.43 -21.67
CA PRO A 563 13.39 18.83 -21.91
C PRO A 563 14.02 19.78 -20.88
N ALA A 564 14.28 19.32 -19.65
CA ALA A 564 14.99 20.11 -18.64
C ALA A 564 16.39 20.49 -19.13
N GLY A 565 17.14 19.51 -19.65
CA GLY A 565 18.47 19.71 -20.20
C GLY A 565 18.49 20.72 -21.35
N ALA A 566 17.49 20.66 -22.24
CA ALA A 566 17.32 21.65 -23.30
C ALA A 566 17.12 23.06 -22.72
N VAL A 567 16.24 23.21 -21.72
CA VAL A 567 15.98 24.51 -21.07
C VAL A 567 17.22 25.04 -20.36
N ILE A 568 17.94 24.20 -19.61
CA ILE A 568 19.19 24.57 -18.95
C ILE A 568 20.21 25.10 -19.96
N TRP A 569 20.40 24.37 -21.06
CA TRP A 569 21.34 24.76 -22.10
C TRP A 569 20.95 26.08 -22.77
N LEU A 570 19.66 26.25 -23.11
CA LEU A 570 19.14 27.49 -23.71
C LEU A 570 19.30 28.68 -22.76
N CYS A 571 19.00 28.52 -21.46
CA CYS A 571 19.16 29.58 -20.48
C CYS A 571 20.63 30.04 -20.36
N CYS A 572 21.60 29.13 -20.48
CA CYS A 572 23.01 29.47 -20.36
C CYS A 572 23.62 30.04 -21.64
N ASN A 573 23.14 29.62 -22.82
CA ASN A 573 23.75 29.99 -24.10
C ASN A 573 23.03 31.12 -24.85
N LEU A 574 21.74 31.36 -24.58
CA LEU A 574 21.05 32.51 -25.17
C LEU A 574 21.43 33.79 -24.41
N THR A 575 22.01 34.74 -25.14
CA THR A 575 22.44 36.04 -24.60
C THR A 575 21.46 37.14 -24.98
N VAL A 576 21.09 37.98 -24.01
CA VAL A 576 20.31 39.19 -24.20
C VAL A 576 21.14 40.36 -23.68
N GLY A 577 21.48 41.35 -24.52
CA GLY A 577 22.28 42.50 -24.07
C GLY A 577 23.71 42.15 -23.60
N GLY A 578 24.29 41.05 -24.09
CA GLY A 578 25.67 40.64 -23.79
C GLY A 578 25.84 39.74 -22.56
N MET A 579 24.78 39.52 -21.77
CA MET A 579 24.75 38.52 -20.68
C MET A 579 23.77 37.40 -21.03
N SER A 580 23.99 36.20 -20.51
CA SER A 580 23.08 35.07 -20.66
C SER A 580 21.74 35.32 -19.97
N ILE A 581 20.68 34.61 -20.41
CA ILE A 581 19.39 34.60 -19.69
C ILE A 581 19.58 34.11 -18.25
N ALA A 582 20.45 33.12 -18.05
CA ALA A 582 20.79 32.60 -16.73
C ALA A 582 21.34 33.70 -15.80
N GLU A 583 22.29 34.52 -16.26
CA GLU A 583 22.86 35.62 -15.45
C GLU A 583 21.80 36.67 -15.07
N HIS A 584 20.89 37.02 -15.98
CA HIS A 584 19.78 37.91 -15.67
C HIS A 584 18.87 37.34 -14.57
N LEU A 585 18.50 36.07 -14.69
CA LEU A 585 17.66 35.39 -13.72
C LEU A 585 18.37 35.24 -12.36
N ILE A 586 19.67 34.95 -12.36
CA ILE A 586 20.49 34.90 -11.13
C ILE A 586 20.47 36.26 -10.43
N GLY A 587 20.65 37.36 -11.18
CA GLY A 587 20.58 38.71 -10.63
C GLY A 587 19.23 38.99 -9.96
N TRP A 588 18.12 38.62 -10.61
CA TRP A 588 16.78 38.78 -10.06
C TRP A 588 16.52 37.91 -8.81
N LEU A 589 17.04 36.68 -8.80
CA LEU A 589 16.90 35.73 -7.70
C LEU A 589 17.90 35.98 -6.55
N ASN A 590 18.87 36.88 -6.71
CA ASN A 590 19.89 37.07 -5.70
C ASN A 590 19.33 37.66 -4.39
N THR A 591 18.41 38.63 -4.49
CA THR A 591 17.76 39.25 -3.33
C THR A 591 16.93 38.24 -2.51
N PRO A 592 15.98 37.47 -3.11
CA PRO A 592 15.26 36.46 -2.35
C PRO A 592 16.19 35.35 -1.84
N GLY A 593 17.22 34.97 -2.62
CA GLY A 593 18.23 34.01 -2.20
C GLY A 593 18.95 34.47 -0.93
N TRP A 594 19.41 35.72 -0.91
CA TRP A 594 20.10 36.28 0.24
C TRP A 594 19.23 36.30 1.50
N ILE A 595 17.92 36.56 1.42
CA ILE A 595 17.02 36.50 2.59
C ILE A 595 17.01 35.10 3.20
N MET A 596 17.06 34.06 2.37
CA MET A 596 17.06 32.66 2.77
C MET A 596 18.44 32.14 3.21
N GLY A 597 19.49 32.98 3.17
CA GLY A 597 20.87 32.55 3.37
C GLY A 597 21.43 31.72 2.21
N LEU A 598 20.80 31.81 1.03
CA LEU A 598 21.22 31.22 -0.23
C LEU A 598 21.70 32.33 -1.18
N ASN A 599 21.84 32.03 -2.48
CA ASN A 599 22.15 33.00 -3.53
C ASN A 599 21.29 32.75 -4.78
N GLY A 600 21.35 33.68 -5.74
CA GLY A 600 20.56 33.58 -6.98
C GLY A 600 20.90 32.35 -7.83
N VAL A 601 22.15 31.88 -7.77
CA VAL A 601 22.62 30.66 -8.46
C VAL A 601 21.88 29.42 -7.93
N ILE A 602 21.83 29.25 -6.60
CA ILE A 602 21.15 28.13 -5.96
C ILE A 602 19.66 28.15 -6.31
N LEU A 603 19.00 29.30 -6.19
CA LEU A 603 17.56 29.40 -6.49
C LEU A 603 17.26 29.09 -7.94
N LEU A 604 18.06 29.60 -8.89
CA LEU A 604 17.88 29.29 -10.31
C LEU A 604 18.10 27.79 -10.56
N ALA A 605 19.13 27.19 -9.95
CA ALA A 605 19.39 25.76 -10.09
C ALA A 605 18.19 24.93 -9.62
N TYR A 606 17.54 25.26 -8.50
CA TYR A 606 16.33 24.55 -8.04
C TYR A 606 15.12 24.76 -8.95
N ILE A 607 15.01 25.91 -9.63
CA ILE A 607 13.94 26.14 -10.61
C ILE A 607 14.17 25.30 -11.87
N LEU A 608 15.40 25.26 -12.37
CA LEU A 608 15.76 24.50 -13.57
C LEU A 608 15.77 22.98 -13.30
N ALA A 609 16.10 22.57 -12.08
CA ALA A 609 16.19 21.17 -11.66
C ALA A 609 14.90 20.60 -11.05
N ILE A 610 13.75 21.31 -11.11
CA ILE A 610 12.43 20.72 -10.75
C ILE A 610 12.23 19.32 -11.37
N PRO A 611 12.68 19.05 -12.62
CA PRO A 611 12.54 17.75 -13.22
C PRO A 611 13.24 16.62 -12.47
N ALA A 612 14.45 16.85 -11.97
CA ALA A 612 15.32 15.86 -11.34
C ALA A 612 16.19 16.52 -10.26
N ASN A 613 16.09 16.07 -9.00
CA ASN A 613 16.78 16.73 -7.89
C ASN A 613 18.29 16.39 -7.85
N GLU A 614 18.67 15.28 -8.47
CA GLU A 614 20.05 14.82 -8.60
C GLU A 614 20.93 15.70 -9.51
N ILE A 615 20.33 16.53 -10.38
CA ILE A 615 21.06 17.48 -11.23
C ILE A 615 21.24 18.86 -10.57
N VAL A 616 20.70 19.09 -9.38
CA VAL A 616 20.79 20.39 -8.68
C VAL A 616 22.24 20.81 -8.47
N MET A 617 23.08 19.95 -7.87
CA MET A 617 24.48 20.31 -7.57
C MET A 617 25.34 20.49 -8.83
N PRO A 618 25.27 19.62 -9.85
CA PRO A 618 25.90 19.88 -11.14
C PRO A 618 25.45 21.21 -11.77
N THR A 619 24.16 21.55 -11.69
CA THR A 619 23.62 22.82 -12.20
C THR A 619 24.15 24.01 -11.40
N VAL A 620 24.25 23.90 -10.08
CA VAL A 620 24.86 24.92 -9.22
C VAL A 620 26.32 25.18 -9.60
N LEU A 621 27.12 24.14 -9.80
CA LEU A 621 28.53 24.26 -10.17
C LEU A 621 28.69 24.93 -11.53
N MET A 622 27.92 24.47 -12.53
CA MET A 622 27.90 25.02 -13.88
C MET A 622 27.50 26.50 -13.87
N LEU A 623 26.41 26.89 -13.19
CA LEU A 623 25.98 28.28 -13.09
C LEU A 623 26.98 29.16 -12.31
N THR A 624 27.69 28.59 -11.34
CA THR A 624 28.74 29.31 -10.60
C THR A 624 29.92 29.61 -11.52
N LEU A 625 30.37 28.65 -12.33
CA LEU A 625 31.45 28.86 -13.30
C LEU A 625 31.07 29.88 -14.38
N LEU A 626 29.81 29.86 -14.82
CA LEU A 626 29.27 30.85 -15.76
C LEU A 626 29.39 32.27 -15.20
N VAL A 627 28.92 32.50 -13.97
CA VAL A 627 28.97 33.82 -13.31
C VAL A 627 30.41 34.26 -13.00
N LEU A 628 31.31 33.31 -12.73
CA LEU A 628 32.73 33.60 -12.53
C LEU A 628 33.48 33.90 -13.85
N GLY A 629 32.84 33.74 -15.01
CA GLY A 629 33.47 33.91 -16.32
C GLY A 629 34.53 32.85 -16.62
N GLN A 630 34.47 31.69 -15.95
CA GLN A 630 35.43 30.58 -16.09
C GLN A 630 34.89 29.45 -16.98
N SER A 631 33.73 29.64 -17.61
CA SER A 631 33.20 28.70 -18.61
C SER A 631 33.80 28.99 -19.99
N ASP A 632 34.47 28.00 -20.59
CA ASP A 632 34.85 28.06 -22.01
C ASP A 632 33.60 28.31 -22.89
N ALA A 633 33.76 29.01 -24.02
CA ALA A 633 32.69 29.43 -24.93
C ALA A 633 31.90 28.29 -25.63
N GLY A 634 32.04 27.05 -25.18
CA GLY A 634 31.26 25.88 -25.57
C GLY A 634 31.05 24.87 -24.43
N ALA A 635 31.28 25.28 -23.18
CA ALA A 635 31.06 24.51 -21.95
C ALA A 635 29.96 25.13 -21.05
N ALA A 636 29.45 26.32 -21.39
CA ALA A 636 28.29 26.89 -20.74
C ALA A 636 27.05 26.00 -20.94
N GLY A 637 26.36 25.63 -19.86
CA GLY A 637 25.20 24.74 -19.95
C GLY A 637 25.52 23.24 -19.88
N VAL A 638 26.78 22.86 -19.67
CA VAL A 638 27.23 21.45 -19.55
C VAL A 638 27.25 21.05 -18.08
N LEU A 639 26.57 19.96 -17.72
CA LEU A 639 26.62 19.41 -16.36
C LEU A 639 28.01 18.83 -16.07
N MET A 640 28.54 19.09 -14.87
CA MET A 640 29.89 18.67 -14.48
C MET A 640 29.92 18.00 -13.12
N GLU A 641 30.87 17.07 -12.97
CA GLU A 641 31.32 16.53 -11.69
C GLU A 641 32.79 16.88 -11.48
N GLY A 642 33.12 17.43 -10.31
CA GLY A 642 34.51 17.70 -9.91
C GLY A 642 34.82 16.99 -8.60
N GLY A 643 36.10 16.68 -8.36
CA GLY A 643 36.53 16.12 -7.07
C GLY A 643 36.22 17.05 -5.90
N ASP A 644 36.10 16.51 -4.68
CA ASP A 644 35.71 17.26 -3.47
C ASP A 644 36.43 18.60 -3.28
N MET A 645 37.75 18.62 -3.53
CA MET A 645 38.58 19.82 -3.36
C MET A 645 38.31 20.87 -4.44
N GLU A 646 38.10 20.46 -5.69
CA GLU A 646 37.77 21.35 -6.79
C GLU A 646 36.37 21.93 -6.62
N THR A 647 35.40 21.07 -6.30
CA THR A 647 34.02 21.45 -5.98
C THR A 647 34.01 22.49 -4.85
N LYS A 648 34.73 22.25 -3.76
CA LYS A 648 34.84 23.22 -2.66
C LYS A 648 35.45 24.55 -3.11
N ARG A 649 36.51 24.52 -3.93
CA ARG A 649 37.15 25.74 -4.44
C ARG A 649 36.19 26.58 -5.28
N ILE A 650 35.43 25.94 -6.18
CA ILE A 650 34.45 26.61 -7.04
C ILE A 650 33.33 27.25 -6.18
N LEU A 651 32.78 26.50 -5.22
CA LEU A 651 31.72 27.01 -4.35
C LEU A 651 32.20 28.19 -3.48
N LEU A 652 33.40 28.10 -2.91
CA LEU A 652 33.99 29.21 -2.14
C LEU A 652 34.22 30.45 -3.02
N ALA A 653 34.70 30.27 -4.26
CA ALA A 653 34.84 31.36 -5.23
C ALA A 653 33.49 31.99 -5.59
N GLY A 654 32.43 31.19 -5.65
CA GLY A 654 31.03 31.64 -5.81
C GLY A 654 30.40 32.25 -4.56
N GLY A 655 31.19 32.53 -3.51
CA GLY A 655 30.74 33.21 -2.29
C GLY A 655 30.06 32.32 -1.26
N TRP A 656 30.22 30.99 -1.35
CA TRP A 656 29.62 30.08 -0.37
C TRP A 656 30.35 30.12 0.97
N ASN A 657 29.58 29.93 2.03
CA ASN A 657 30.06 29.80 3.40
C ASN A 657 29.29 28.70 4.14
N LEU A 658 29.64 28.47 5.41
CA LEU A 658 28.96 27.45 6.24
C LEU A 658 27.46 27.71 6.38
N LEU A 659 27.03 28.97 6.52
CA LEU A 659 25.61 29.33 6.55
C LEU A 659 24.90 28.88 5.27
N THR A 660 25.48 29.18 4.11
CA THR A 660 24.91 28.84 2.81
C THR A 660 24.76 27.33 2.66
N ALA A 661 25.77 26.57 3.08
CA ALA A 661 25.73 25.11 3.07
C ALA A 661 24.63 24.55 3.98
N VAL A 662 24.51 25.05 5.22
CA VAL A 662 23.48 24.62 6.17
C VAL A 662 22.07 25.01 5.69
N CYS A 663 21.87 26.24 5.22
CA CYS A 663 20.61 26.67 4.64
C CYS A 663 20.24 25.82 3.42
N LEU A 664 21.21 25.46 2.58
CA LEU A 664 20.96 24.60 1.44
C LEU A 664 20.63 23.16 1.84
N MET A 665 21.27 22.60 2.86
CA MET A 665 20.90 21.29 3.41
C MET A 665 19.44 21.28 3.88
N LEU A 666 19.01 22.33 4.60
CA LEU A 666 17.63 22.49 5.06
C LEU A 666 16.65 22.73 3.90
N PHE A 667 17.02 23.57 2.92
CA PHE A 667 16.22 23.81 1.73
C PHE A 667 16.07 22.53 0.88
N CYS A 668 17.12 21.75 0.74
CA CYS A 668 17.11 20.47 0.04
C CYS A 668 16.16 19.46 0.72
N LEU A 669 16.02 19.49 2.04
CA LEU A 669 15.01 18.69 2.75
C LEU A 669 13.58 19.18 2.47
N LEU A 670 13.37 20.50 2.40
CA LEU A 670 12.04 21.12 2.47
C LEU A 670 11.51 21.66 1.13
N HIS A 671 12.26 21.64 0.05
CA HIS A 671 11.77 22.14 -1.24
C HIS A 671 10.71 21.22 -1.88
N HIS A 672 10.25 21.64 -3.06
CA HIS A 672 9.26 20.93 -3.87
C HIS A 672 9.68 19.49 -4.22
N PRO A 673 8.72 18.57 -4.38
CA PRO A 673 9.01 17.25 -4.94
C PRO A 673 9.41 17.34 -6.42
N CYS A 674 10.18 16.38 -6.93
CA CYS A 674 10.57 16.35 -8.35
C CYS A 674 9.36 16.16 -9.28
N SER A 675 9.50 16.53 -10.55
CA SER A 675 8.44 16.43 -11.58
C SER A 675 7.74 15.06 -11.62
N THR A 676 8.51 13.96 -11.56
CA THR A 676 7.97 12.59 -11.53
C THR A 676 7.06 12.37 -10.34
N THR A 677 7.41 12.92 -9.18
CA THR A 677 6.59 12.84 -7.96
C THR A 677 5.36 13.74 -8.09
N ILE A 678 5.50 14.99 -8.56
CA ILE A 678 4.37 15.91 -8.81
C ILE A 678 3.34 15.28 -9.75
N TYR A 679 3.81 14.72 -10.87
CA TYR A 679 2.96 14.03 -11.84
C TYR A 679 2.27 12.80 -11.23
N THR A 680 2.97 12.06 -10.39
CA THR A 680 2.41 10.90 -9.70
C THR A 680 1.35 11.32 -8.67
N ILE A 681 1.57 12.40 -7.91
CA ILE A 681 0.58 12.98 -7.00
C ILE A 681 -0.67 13.39 -7.76
N TYR A 682 -0.53 14.04 -8.92
CA TYR A 682 -1.67 14.38 -9.76
C TYR A 682 -2.42 13.14 -10.24
N LYS A 683 -1.71 12.08 -10.63
CA LYS A 683 -2.34 10.80 -11.03
C LYS A 683 -3.07 10.09 -9.89
N GLU A 684 -2.54 10.09 -8.67
CA GLU A 684 -3.19 9.42 -7.53
C GLU A 684 -4.34 10.24 -6.94
N THR A 685 -4.29 11.57 -7.02
CA THR A 685 -5.31 12.46 -6.43
C THR A 685 -6.35 12.96 -7.43
N HIS A 686 -6.06 12.90 -8.74
CA HIS A 686 -6.83 13.51 -9.82
C HIS A 686 -7.19 14.99 -9.58
N SER A 687 -6.38 15.70 -8.77
CA SER A 687 -6.70 17.04 -8.30
C SER A 687 -5.50 17.98 -8.37
N ALA A 688 -5.67 19.06 -9.13
CA ALA A 688 -4.66 20.13 -9.21
C ALA A 688 -4.49 20.85 -7.85
N LYS A 689 -5.55 20.96 -7.05
CA LYS A 689 -5.52 21.59 -5.73
C LYS A 689 -4.57 20.86 -4.79
N TRP A 690 -4.69 19.53 -4.68
CA TRP A 690 -3.85 18.72 -3.80
C TRP A 690 -2.41 18.64 -4.31
N THR A 691 -2.23 18.60 -5.63
CA THR A 691 -0.91 18.65 -6.26
C THR A 691 -0.21 19.98 -5.95
N ALA A 692 -0.88 21.12 -6.12
CA ALA A 692 -0.33 22.42 -5.79
C ALA A 692 0.00 22.55 -4.30
N LEU A 693 -0.86 22.04 -3.41
CA LEU A 693 -0.60 22.03 -1.98
C LEU A 693 0.65 21.20 -1.62
N SER A 694 0.85 20.05 -2.27
CA SER A 694 2.03 19.21 -2.06
C SER A 694 3.36 19.85 -2.48
N VAL A 695 3.31 20.84 -3.39
CA VAL A 695 4.46 21.63 -3.82
C VAL A 695 4.64 22.85 -2.92
N ALA A 696 3.55 23.58 -2.66
CA ALA A 696 3.56 24.84 -1.92
C ALA A 696 3.88 24.66 -0.43
N LEU A 697 3.34 23.61 0.21
CA LEU A 697 3.53 23.39 1.64
C LEU A 697 5.02 23.18 2.01
N PRO A 698 5.75 22.23 1.40
CA PRO A 698 7.18 22.10 1.65
C PRO A 698 7.92 23.39 1.29
N LEU A 699 7.69 23.94 0.10
CA LEU A 699 8.42 25.13 -0.37
C LEU A 699 8.28 26.32 0.59
N ALA A 700 7.07 26.59 1.07
CA ALA A 700 6.81 27.63 2.06
C ALA A 700 7.55 27.34 3.39
N LEU A 701 7.52 26.10 3.86
CA LEU A 701 8.25 25.69 5.05
C LEU A 701 9.77 25.84 4.86
N GLY A 702 10.30 25.49 3.69
CA GLY A 702 11.70 25.69 3.31
C GLY A 702 12.10 27.15 3.38
N ILE A 703 11.33 28.04 2.73
CA ILE A 703 11.57 29.49 2.75
C ILE A 703 11.57 30.03 4.18
N VAL A 704 10.58 29.65 5.00
CA VAL A 704 10.47 30.11 6.39
C VAL A 704 11.65 29.62 7.23
N VAL A 705 11.96 28.32 7.17
CA VAL A 705 13.04 27.71 7.98
C VAL A 705 14.39 28.30 7.61
N THR A 706 14.73 28.41 6.32
CA THR A 706 16.04 28.94 5.91
C THR A 706 16.17 30.43 6.18
N SER A 707 15.10 31.21 6.03
CA SER A 707 15.11 32.64 6.36
C SER A 707 15.29 32.86 7.86
N LEU A 708 14.63 32.06 8.71
CA LEU A 708 14.82 32.10 10.16
C LEU A 708 16.26 31.75 10.57
N VAL A 709 16.82 30.68 9.99
CA VAL A 709 18.21 30.28 10.26
C VAL A 709 19.20 31.36 9.82
N ALA A 710 19.01 31.92 8.62
CA ALA A 710 19.86 33.00 8.11
C ALA A 710 19.76 34.27 8.97
N PHE A 711 18.56 34.62 9.42
CA PHE A 711 18.34 35.75 10.32
C PHE A 711 19.04 35.56 11.66
N ILE A 712 18.86 34.39 12.30
CA ILE A 712 19.51 34.07 13.58
C ILE A 712 21.04 34.09 13.43
N TRP A 713 21.57 33.47 12.38
CA TRP A 713 23.02 33.44 12.13
C TRP A 713 23.62 34.83 11.98
N ARG A 714 22.94 35.73 11.26
CA ARG A 714 23.38 37.11 11.05
C ARG A 714 23.37 37.93 12.33
N ILE A 715 22.48 37.62 13.28
CA ILE A 715 22.42 38.29 14.58
C ILE A 715 23.49 37.76 15.54
N THR A 716 23.84 36.47 15.46
CA THR A 716 24.78 35.86 16.41
C THR A 716 26.25 36.02 16.02
N ILE A 717 26.54 36.11 14.72
CA ILE A 717 27.92 36.15 14.18
C ILE A 717 28.25 37.50 13.54
N GLY A 718 27.23 38.26 13.10
CA GLY A 718 27.37 39.66 12.69
C GLY A 718 27.29 40.59 13.89
#